data_AF-A0A353YW94-F1
#
_entry.id   AF-A0A353YW94-F1
#
_cell.length_a   1.000
_cell.length_b   1.000
_cell.length_c   1.000
_cell.angle_alpha   90.00
_cell.angle_beta   90.00
_cell.angle_gamma   90.00
#
_symmetry.space_group_name_H-M   'P 1'
#
loop_
_entity.id
_entity.type
_entity.pdbx_description
1 polymer ?
#
loop_
_entity_poly.entity_id
_entity_poly.type
_entity_poly.pdbx_seq_one_letter_code
_entity_poly.pdbx_strand_id
1 'polypeptide(L)'
;MNRIKKKYHQLRKFRLDIGYKLWGRGNFGRKRRIIFAILFVISTTLITTLFLTGVNSDPRIGFDKPEGYYDYFKQATIPFGREHSGYTPNYAIDEFNKAQKKRSNNLKSASNLSWVQRGPGNVGGRTRTILIDPDDPTGNTWFAGSVSGGIWKTVNGGESWQNLTPELPNLSTASLAMAPSNTNIIYAGTGEGYGGEGMVSGNGIYKSIDKGDSWQLLESIKYDKHFRFVNKLWVSPSRDSVVLAATNTGIYKSYDGGITWDSVYTAGYAVQDIAQNPHNEHVLYAGVNSLGVLKSTDQGNTWHPSYTGMGEVYRVSVSVSPADTSYLFAGIEAPGQQTHIYHSRDAGLNWELNFNADGLFTNFHKTQGWFNNVVAAHPFDRNKVFVGGVNFGLLEFGSASYTGAQDILRVDTIGTASFMTFIKFGGSKFSGALSSGIEQDADVEIRDFVRVEIRFGPGIGQKAHRFTVPEGEGAGVPPEYYTFEDFVDVPFEMWDVENDCQLMVSFRDQDRNGAFNLVERVYDDNISGREYLFVHAVEYDSLVSNVDISTTGGYEYKLLYFLWPGLPENSEWNPLNLPPSRILINWGSMQYREAYTTVLADDKLNSELHVDHHDIQFFIHPSEENTFDIIEANDGGIGFSSDEGKTWKQINRGYLTTQFYGIAKRSGAHEYIGGMQDNGTWQSPNGASAISTTEYDFRIEGDGFEALWHPWYPQRILASSYNNFIKITNNFGEDWQWIDNIVLGDGPFITKLSHSRENPNLVFAVGSRGIYRHENFGFGAVPWDLIDLGEQWAVNDVVVSSHHVKVSKADPSVVWAGAGMFTDPDLNISVSIDFGKTFDTTSNYRATDLGYISGLATHPINPAEAFAIFSFKGKPKILRTYNYGQSWQDISGFETSTGDTSLNGFPDVVVNDLLVLPNDTNTIWAATEIGLFESTDNGLSWHIANNGLPSVSVWQLEVVDNEILAA
;
A
#
# COMPACT_ATOMS: atom_id res chain seq x y z
N MET A 1 38.21 -2.05 -10.67
CA MET A 1 38.31 -2.65 -12.03
C MET A 1 39.53 -3.57 -12.27
N ASN A 2 40.77 -3.18 -11.95
CA ASN A 2 41.97 -3.98 -12.28
C ASN A 2 42.19 -5.28 -11.45
N ARG A 3 41.57 -5.42 -10.27
CA ARG A 3 41.61 -6.66 -9.47
C ARG A 3 40.72 -7.79 -10.02
N ILE A 4 39.64 -7.45 -10.72
CA ILE A 4 38.66 -8.42 -11.27
C ILE A 4 39.18 -9.03 -12.58
N LYS A 5 39.76 -8.22 -13.48
CA LYS A 5 40.41 -8.71 -14.71
C LYS A 5 41.57 -9.69 -14.42
N LYS A 6 42.29 -9.50 -13.31
CA LYS A 6 43.39 -10.38 -12.88
C LYS A 6 42.90 -11.75 -12.37
N LYS A 7 41.76 -11.81 -11.67
CA LYS A 7 41.11 -13.07 -11.23
C LYS A 7 40.47 -13.83 -12.40
N TYR A 8 39.87 -13.13 -13.36
CA TYR A 8 39.29 -13.75 -14.56
C TYR A 8 40.34 -14.44 -15.45
N HIS A 9 41.53 -13.84 -15.59
CA HIS A 9 42.63 -14.44 -16.37
C HIS A 9 43.26 -15.66 -15.68
N GLN A 10 43.27 -15.71 -14.34
CA GLN A 10 43.73 -16.88 -13.57
C GLN A 10 42.72 -18.04 -13.63
N LEU A 11 41.41 -17.76 -13.56
CA LEU A 11 40.35 -18.79 -13.68
C LEU A 11 40.28 -19.39 -15.08
N ARG A 12 40.53 -18.59 -16.13
CA ARG A 12 40.58 -19.08 -17.52
C ARG A 12 41.79 -19.98 -17.79
N LYS A 13 42.93 -19.72 -17.15
CA LYS A 13 44.13 -20.61 -17.19
C LYS A 13 43.90 -21.93 -16.45
N PHE A 14 43.17 -21.89 -15.32
CA PHE A 14 42.82 -23.10 -14.55
C PHE A 14 41.84 -24.03 -15.30
N ARG A 15 40.95 -23.46 -16.13
CA ARG A 15 39.99 -24.21 -16.97
C ARG A 15 40.64 -24.96 -18.14
N LEU A 16 41.71 -24.41 -18.72
CA LEU A 16 42.40 -25.00 -19.89
C LEU A 16 43.38 -26.13 -19.51
N ASP A 17 44.03 -26.05 -18.35
CA ASP A 17 44.99 -27.09 -17.90
C ASP A 17 44.32 -28.38 -17.38
N ILE A 18 43.09 -28.31 -16.87
CA ILE A 18 42.34 -29.48 -16.37
C ILE A 18 41.63 -30.22 -17.52
N GLY A 19 41.13 -29.48 -18.52
CA GLY A 19 40.47 -30.06 -19.70
C GLY A 19 41.41 -30.92 -20.55
N TYR A 20 42.69 -30.54 -20.67
CA TYR A 20 43.67 -31.26 -21.49
C TYR A 20 44.28 -32.49 -20.80
N LYS A 21 44.31 -32.54 -19.46
CA LYS A 21 44.86 -33.68 -18.71
C LYS A 21 43.87 -34.83 -18.46
N LEU A 22 42.56 -34.59 -18.61
CA LEU A 22 41.52 -35.58 -18.29
C LEU A 22 40.89 -36.29 -19.50
N TRP A 23 41.18 -35.85 -20.73
CA TRP A 23 40.67 -36.49 -21.95
C TRP A 23 41.61 -37.56 -22.54
N GLY A 24 42.80 -37.72 -21.97
CA GLY A 24 43.74 -38.77 -22.33
C GLY A 24 43.71 -39.92 -21.34
N ARG A 25 42.98 -41.00 -21.68
CA ARG A 25 42.98 -42.35 -21.08
C ARG A 25 41.87 -42.66 -20.04
N GLY A 26 40.89 -43.47 -20.49
CA GLY A 26 40.42 -44.68 -19.79
C GLY A 26 39.34 -44.55 -18.70
N ASN A 27 38.13 -45.05 -19.01
CA ASN A 27 37.01 -45.48 -18.17
C ASN A 27 36.90 -44.98 -16.71
N PHE A 28 35.89 -44.13 -16.45
CA PHE A 28 35.49 -43.65 -15.11
C PHE A 28 34.18 -44.29 -14.61
N GLY A 29 34.14 -44.68 -13.32
CA GLY A 29 33.00 -45.31 -12.65
C GLY A 29 31.90 -44.34 -12.14
N ARG A 30 30.69 -44.91 -11.93
CA ARG A 30 29.39 -44.24 -11.71
C ARG A 30 29.36 -43.16 -10.62
N LYS A 31 30.08 -43.32 -9.49
CA LYS A 31 30.12 -42.34 -8.38
C LYS A 31 30.82 -41.02 -8.73
N ARG A 32 31.78 -41.01 -9.67
CA ARG A 32 32.50 -39.78 -10.06
C ARG A 32 31.79 -38.98 -11.17
N ARG A 33 30.86 -39.60 -11.91
CA ARG A 33 29.97 -38.90 -12.87
C ARG A 33 28.92 -38.04 -12.16
N ILE A 34 28.45 -38.49 -10.99
CA ILE A 34 27.48 -37.75 -10.15
C ILE A 34 28.14 -36.50 -9.55
N ILE A 35 29.37 -36.61 -9.05
CA ILE A 35 30.12 -35.45 -8.51
C ILE A 35 30.43 -34.42 -9.60
N PHE A 36 30.69 -34.86 -10.85
CA PHE A 36 30.91 -33.95 -11.98
C PHE A 36 29.62 -33.29 -12.47
N ALA A 37 28.48 -33.99 -12.45
CA ALA A 37 27.18 -33.40 -12.74
C ALA A 37 26.79 -32.34 -11.70
N ILE A 38 27.03 -32.62 -10.41
CA ILE A 38 26.79 -31.66 -9.32
C ILE A 38 27.68 -30.42 -9.45
N LEU A 39 28.98 -30.57 -9.76
CA LEU A 39 29.89 -29.43 -9.97
C LEU A 39 29.59 -28.64 -11.26
N PHE A 40 29.09 -29.30 -12.32
CA PHE A 40 28.70 -28.64 -13.56
C PHE A 40 27.40 -27.84 -13.38
N VAL A 41 26.43 -28.39 -12.65
CA VAL A 41 25.18 -27.70 -12.24
C VAL A 41 25.51 -26.50 -11.35
N ILE A 42 26.32 -26.67 -10.29
CA ILE A 42 26.71 -25.54 -9.41
C ILE A 42 27.45 -24.44 -10.19
N SER A 43 28.28 -24.78 -11.18
CA SER A 43 29.00 -23.79 -12.00
C SER A 43 28.13 -23.10 -13.06
N THR A 44 27.04 -23.73 -13.51
CA THR A 44 26.08 -23.10 -14.41
C THR A 44 25.13 -22.20 -13.64
N THR A 45 24.64 -22.63 -12.46
CA THR A 45 23.81 -21.81 -11.57
C THR A 45 24.54 -20.53 -11.15
N LEU A 46 25.80 -20.60 -10.72
CA LEU A 46 26.58 -19.40 -10.33
C LEU A 46 26.85 -18.43 -11.51
N ILE A 47 26.92 -18.92 -12.75
CA ILE A 47 27.16 -18.07 -13.93
C ILE A 47 25.85 -17.43 -14.40
N THR A 48 24.69 -18.10 -14.29
CA THR A 48 23.38 -17.45 -14.51
C THR A 48 23.09 -16.38 -13.46
N THR A 49 23.45 -16.57 -12.18
CA THR A 49 23.27 -15.51 -11.16
C THR A 49 24.20 -14.32 -11.37
N LEU A 50 25.39 -14.51 -11.97
CA LEU A 50 26.32 -13.43 -12.30
C LEU A 50 26.08 -12.76 -13.67
N PHE A 51 25.33 -13.40 -14.58
CA PHE A 51 24.93 -12.79 -15.86
C PHE A 51 23.54 -12.12 -15.80
N LEU A 52 22.64 -12.56 -14.92
CA LEU A 52 21.35 -11.89 -14.66
C LEU A 52 21.47 -10.64 -13.77
N THR A 53 22.61 -10.46 -13.10
CA THR A 53 22.92 -9.26 -12.28
C THR A 53 23.89 -8.29 -12.97
N GLY A 54 24.16 -8.52 -14.26
CA GLY A 54 25.04 -7.69 -15.09
C GLY A 54 24.36 -6.46 -15.71
N VAL A 55 23.13 -6.14 -15.31
CA VAL A 55 22.60 -4.78 -15.45
C VAL A 55 23.42 -3.93 -14.49
N ASN A 56 23.79 -2.71 -14.87
CA ASN A 56 24.19 -1.70 -13.87
C ASN A 56 22.97 -1.48 -12.97
N SER A 57 22.74 -2.36 -11.99
CA SER A 57 21.75 -2.16 -10.95
C SER A 57 22.32 -1.06 -10.09
N ASP A 58 21.85 0.13 -10.38
CA ASP A 58 21.94 1.28 -9.52
C ASP A 58 21.81 0.84 -8.03
N PRO A 59 22.80 1.12 -7.17
CA PRO A 59 22.76 0.74 -5.75
C PRO A 59 21.58 1.36 -4.99
N ARG A 60 20.76 2.20 -5.64
CA ARG A 60 19.56 2.86 -5.11
C ARG A 60 18.28 2.05 -5.30
N ILE A 61 18.33 0.95 -6.06
CA ILE A 61 17.21 0.02 -6.23
C ILE A 61 17.01 -0.75 -4.91
N GLY A 62 15.90 -0.46 -4.20
CA GLY A 62 15.57 -1.04 -2.88
C GLY A 62 15.42 -0.03 -1.74
N PHE A 63 15.66 1.26 -2.02
CA PHE A 63 15.41 2.35 -1.07
C PHE A 63 14.06 3.04 -1.26
N ASP A 64 13.43 2.82 -2.42
CA ASP A 64 12.06 3.22 -2.67
C ASP A 64 11.11 2.32 -1.87
N LYS A 65 10.22 2.95 -1.12
CA LYS A 65 9.37 2.34 -0.11
C LYS A 65 8.01 3.04 -0.16
N PRO A 66 7.05 2.54 -0.95
CA PRO A 66 5.70 3.10 -1.01
C PRO A 66 5.07 3.29 0.38
N GLU A 67 5.49 2.48 1.36
CA GLU A 67 5.08 2.57 2.76
C GLU A 67 5.50 3.84 3.51
N GLY A 68 6.58 4.51 3.08
CA GLY A 68 7.26 5.54 3.89
C GLY A 68 6.39 6.78 4.14
N TYR A 69 5.42 7.05 3.25
CA TYR A 69 4.42 8.10 3.45
C TYR A 69 3.45 7.76 4.58
N TYR A 70 2.96 6.53 4.61
CA TYR A 70 2.02 6.07 5.62
C TYR A 70 2.64 6.04 7.01
N ASP A 71 3.90 5.63 7.09
CA ASP A 71 4.66 5.66 8.33
C ASP A 71 4.80 7.08 8.88
N TYR A 72 5.02 8.08 8.01
CA TYR A 72 5.02 9.49 8.41
C TYR A 72 3.67 9.90 9.04
N PHE A 73 2.54 9.53 8.42
CA PHE A 73 1.22 9.83 8.97
C PHE A 73 0.95 9.18 10.32
N LYS A 74 1.31 7.89 10.45
CA LYS A 74 1.23 7.17 11.72
C LYS A 74 2.05 7.88 12.79
N GLN A 75 3.31 8.20 12.49
CA GLN A 75 4.20 8.89 13.43
C GLN A 75 3.65 10.25 13.86
N ALA A 76 3.11 11.03 12.92
CA ALA A 76 2.58 12.36 13.18
C ALA A 76 1.26 12.37 13.99
N THR A 77 0.49 11.27 13.95
CA THR A 77 -0.87 11.24 14.52
C THR A 77 -1.08 10.26 15.66
N ILE A 78 -0.20 9.27 15.84
CA ILE A 78 -0.26 8.27 16.90
C ILE A 78 0.70 8.66 18.03
N PRO A 79 0.20 8.96 19.24
CA PRO A 79 1.06 9.22 20.39
C PRO A 79 1.91 7.99 20.75
N PHE A 80 3.09 8.19 21.32
CA PHE A 80 3.93 7.08 21.79
C PHE A 80 3.18 6.18 22.78
N GLY A 81 3.40 4.87 22.65
CA GLY A 81 2.73 3.85 23.48
C GLY A 81 1.25 3.63 23.14
N ARG A 82 0.74 4.20 22.04
CA ARG A 82 -0.59 3.94 21.50
C ARG A 82 -0.50 3.19 20.17
N GLU A 83 -1.53 2.43 19.86
CA GLU A 83 -1.66 1.71 18.58
C GLU A 83 -2.45 2.51 17.54
N HIS A 84 -3.19 3.55 17.96
CA HIS A 84 -4.11 4.30 17.12
C HIS A 84 -4.08 5.80 17.43
N SER A 85 -4.41 6.63 16.43
CA SER A 85 -4.40 8.10 16.56
C SER A 85 -5.51 8.66 17.45
N GLY A 86 -6.57 7.88 17.67
CA GLY A 86 -7.76 8.29 18.41
C GLY A 86 -8.78 9.09 17.59
N TYR A 87 -8.43 9.55 16.39
CA TYR A 87 -9.39 10.18 15.48
C TYR A 87 -10.48 9.21 15.03
N THR A 88 -11.73 9.66 15.10
CA THR A 88 -12.90 8.89 14.66
C THR A 88 -13.07 8.98 13.14
N PRO A 89 -13.77 8.05 12.48
CA PRO A 89 -14.13 8.24 11.07
C PRO A 89 -14.80 9.61 10.87
N ASN A 90 -14.54 10.26 9.74
CA ASN A 90 -15.14 11.55 9.38
C ASN A 90 -14.85 12.74 10.32
N TYR A 91 -13.83 12.67 11.19
CA TYR A 91 -13.48 13.79 12.06
C TYR A 91 -13.14 15.07 11.28
N ALA A 92 -12.38 14.96 10.17
CA ALA A 92 -11.96 16.10 9.36
C ALA A 92 -13.15 16.87 8.76
N ILE A 93 -14.15 16.17 8.22
CA ILE A 93 -15.37 16.80 7.69
C ILE A 93 -16.23 17.40 8.81
N ASP A 94 -16.24 16.79 9.99
CA ASP A 94 -16.94 17.34 11.15
C ASP A 94 -16.29 18.63 11.64
N GLU A 95 -14.96 18.67 11.76
CA GLU A 95 -14.19 19.87 12.11
C GLU A 95 -14.34 20.97 11.05
N PHE A 96 -14.29 20.61 9.77
CA PHE A 96 -14.55 21.55 8.67
C PHE A 96 -15.94 22.19 8.78
N ASN A 97 -16.98 21.38 8.96
CA ASN A 97 -18.35 21.86 9.13
C ASN A 97 -18.52 22.73 10.39
N LYS A 98 -17.86 22.39 11.50
CA LYS A 98 -17.82 23.21 12.72
C LYS A 98 -17.18 24.57 12.44
N ALA A 99 -16.06 24.61 11.74
CA ALA A 99 -15.33 25.83 11.40
C ALA A 99 -16.14 26.75 10.46
N GLN A 100 -16.76 26.19 9.41
CA GLN A 100 -17.64 26.91 8.49
C GLN A 100 -18.84 27.55 9.21
N LYS A 101 -19.49 26.81 10.11
CA LYS A 101 -20.60 27.35 10.93
C LYS A 101 -20.16 28.53 11.80
N LYS A 102 -19.02 28.41 12.50
CA LYS A 102 -18.48 29.52 13.32
C LYS A 102 -18.17 30.76 12.48
N ARG A 103 -17.61 30.58 11.28
CA ARG A 103 -17.30 31.68 10.34
C ARG A 103 -18.55 32.47 9.93
N SER A 104 -19.65 31.79 9.62
CA SER A 104 -20.90 32.46 9.20
C SER A 104 -21.42 33.49 10.23
N ASN A 105 -21.08 33.33 11.51
CA ASN A 105 -21.49 34.21 12.59
C ASN A 105 -20.56 35.44 12.79
N ASN A 106 -19.37 35.46 12.18
CA ASN A 106 -18.29 36.40 12.49
C ASN A 106 -17.85 37.26 11.28
N LEU A 107 -18.77 37.66 10.40
CA LEU A 107 -18.46 38.42 9.18
C LEU A 107 -17.76 39.78 9.44
N LYS A 108 -16.43 39.76 9.63
CA LYS A 108 -15.52 40.83 9.22
C LYS A 108 -14.88 40.38 7.92
N SER A 109 -14.99 41.21 6.88
CA SER A 109 -14.42 40.91 5.57
C SER A 109 -12.89 40.84 5.67
N ALA A 110 -12.33 39.64 5.73
CA ALA A 110 -10.94 39.43 5.36
C ALA A 110 -10.79 39.72 3.86
N SER A 111 -9.72 40.40 3.48
CA SER A 111 -9.37 40.67 2.09
C SER A 111 -9.29 39.36 1.31
N ASN A 112 -10.05 39.23 0.22
CA ASN A 112 -9.85 38.13 -0.72
C ASN A 112 -8.40 38.13 -1.22
N LEU A 113 -7.63 37.10 -0.86
CA LEU A 113 -6.34 36.82 -1.48
C LEU A 113 -6.60 36.16 -2.84
N SER A 114 -5.95 36.65 -3.88
CA SER A 114 -6.11 36.11 -5.23
C SER A 114 -5.14 34.96 -5.44
N TRP A 115 -5.53 33.73 -5.08
CA TRP A 115 -4.73 32.55 -5.42
C TRP A 115 -4.72 32.33 -6.94
N VAL A 116 -3.54 32.02 -7.47
CA VAL A 116 -3.33 31.73 -8.88
C VAL A 116 -2.67 30.36 -8.96
N GLN A 117 -3.36 29.42 -9.59
CA GLN A 117 -2.79 28.09 -9.83
C GLN A 117 -1.65 28.17 -10.85
N ARG A 118 -0.51 27.54 -10.54
CA ARG A 118 0.71 27.62 -11.36
C ARG A 118 1.05 26.33 -12.11
N GLY A 119 0.28 25.26 -11.91
CA GLY A 119 0.53 23.96 -12.53
C GLY A 119 1.25 22.98 -11.59
N PRO A 120 1.87 21.92 -12.12
CA PRO A 120 2.01 21.61 -13.54
C PRO A 120 0.65 21.34 -14.21
N GLY A 121 0.53 21.70 -15.48
CA GLY A 121 -0.66 21.44 -16.29
C GLY A 121 -0.70 20.04 -16.91
N ASN A 122 0.36 19.24 -16.76
CA ASN A 122 0.64 17.99 -17.49
C ASN A 122 1.09 16.84 -16.58
N VAL A 123 0.76 16.87 -15.30
CA VAL A 123 1.01 15.77 -14.36
C VAL A 123 -0.32 15.45 -13.68
N GLY A 124 -0.80 14.23 -13.86
CA GLY A 124 -1.94 13.70 -13.12
C GLY A 124 -1.44 12.89 -11.92
N GLY A 125 -2.26 12.77 -10.89
CA GLY A 125 -2.03 11.87 -9.77
C GLY A 125 -2.85 10.59 -9.85
N ARG A 126 -2.68 9.75 -8.84
CA ARG A 126 -3.32 8.43 -8.71
C ARG A 126 -4.82 8.46 -8.95
N THR A 127 -5.24 7.74 -9.99
CA THR A 127 -6.63 7.57 -10.39
C THR A 127 -7.01 6.11 -10.31
N ARG A 128 -8.12 5.80 -9.62
CA ARG A 128 -8.54 4.41 -9.33
C ARG A 128 -9.78 3.97 -10.09
N THR A 129 -10.54 4.90 -10.63
CA THR A 129 -11.84 4.58 -11.22
C THR A 129 -12.23 5.57 -12.29
N ILE A 130 -12.80 5.07 -13.38
CA ILE A 130 -13.31 5.87 -14.50
C ILE A 130 -14.72 5.44 -14.84
N LEU A 131 -15.58 6.39 -15.19
CA LEU A 131 -16.87 6.14 -15.82
C LEU A 131 -16.92 6.88 -17.16
N ILE A 132 -17.45 6.20 -18.18
CA ILE A 132 -17.79 6.81 -19.47
C ILE A 132 -19.30 7.09 -19.44
N ASP A 133 -19.72 8.32 -19.73
CA ASP A 133 -21.13 8.70 -19.71
C ASP A 133 -21.87 8.02 -20.88
N PRO A 134 -22.82 7.10 -20.61
CA PRO A 134 -23.55 6.41 -21.66
C PRO A 134 -24.51 7.32 -22.43
N ASP A 135 -24.82 8.52 -21.91
CA ASP A 135 -25.65 9.50 -22.61
C ASP A 135 -24.86 10.31 -23.65
N ASP A 136 -23.53 10.21 -23.66
CA ASP A 136 -22.67 10.82 -24.66
C ASP A 136 -22.31 9.81 -25.77
N PRO A 137 -22.94 9.87 -26.95
CA PRO A 137 -22.70 8.92 -28.03
C PRO A 137 -21.31 9.07 -28.67
N THR A 138 -20.56 10.12 -28.33
CA THR A 138 -19.18 10.31 -28.81
C THR A 138 -18.15 9.66 -27.91
N GLY A 139 -18.54 9.24 -26.70
CA GLY A 139 -17.63 8.64 -25.73
C GLY A 139 -16.59 9.62 -25.16
N ASN A 140 -16.83 10.93 -25.22
CA ASN A 140 -15.87 11.96 -24.77
C ASN A 140 -16.16 12.50 -23.36
N THR A 141 -17.29 12.14 -22.78
CA THR A 141 -17.68 12.55 -21.43
C THR A 141 -17.29 11.48 -20.42
N TRP A 142 -16.32 11.80 -19.56
CA TRP A 142 -15.81 10.87 -18.54
C TRP A 142 -15.89 11.47 -17.15
N PHE A 143 -16.01 10.61 -16.16
CA PHE A 143 -15.81 10.93 -14.75
C PHE A 143 -14.62 10.14 -14.23
N ALA A 144 -13.71 10.79 -13.53
CA ALA A 144 -12.51 10.17 -12.98
C ALA A 144 -12.46 10.37 -11.47
N GLY A 145 -12.20 9.29 -10.73
CA GLY A 145 -12.00 9.31 -9.28
C GLY A 145 -10.52 9.13 -8.94
N SER A 146 -9.94 10.17 -8.34
CA SER A 146 -8.56 10.18 -7.83
C SER A 146 -8.52 9.99 -6.32
N VAL A 147 -7.49 9.30 -5.81
CA VAL A 147 -7.33 8.98 -4.38
C VAL A 147 -6.82 10.19 -3.56
N SER A 148 -6.19 11.16 -4.21
CA SER A 148 -5.72 12.40 -3.59
C SER A 148 -6.25 13.66 -4.29
N GLY A 149 -7.02 13.50 -5.37
CA GLY A 149 -7.52 14.60 -6.20
C GLY A 149 -9.04 14.74 -6.28
N GLY A 150 -9.83 13.79 -5.76
CA GLY A 150 -11.29 13.88 -5.75
C GLY A 150 -11.91 13.43 -7.07
N ILE A 151 -13.07 13.99 -7.42
CA ILE A 151 -13.84 13.59 -8.61
C ILE A 151 -13.76 14.68 -9.68
N TRP A 152 -13.44 14.28 -10.89
CA TRP A 152 -13.31 15.18 -12.03
C TRP A 152 -14.15 14.73 -13.21
N LYS A 153 -14.53 15.68 -14.07
CA LYS A 153 -15.29 15.43 -15.28
C LYS A 153 -14.63 16.08 -16.49
N THR A 154 -14.62 15.36 -17.59
CA THR A 154 -14.34 15.91 -18.93
C THR A 154 -15.57 15.72 -19.82
N VAL A 155 -15.69 16.55 -20.85
CA VAL A 155 -16.74 16.45 -21.90
C VAL A 155 -16.13 16.43 -23.30
N ASN A 156 -14.79 16.36 -23.39
CA ASN A 156 -14.02 16.49 -24.62
C ASN A 156 -12.82 15.53 -24.64
N GLY A 157 -12.99 14.32 -24.12
CA GLY A 157 -11.99 13.26 -24.21
C GLY A 157 -10.70 13.59 -23.46
N GLY A 158 -10.81 14.34 -22.36
CA GLY A 158 -9.69 14.68 -21.50
C GLY A 158 -8.84 15.87 -21.95
N GLU A 159 -9.28 16.65 -22.94
CA GLU A 159 -8.61 17.90 -23.31
C GLU A 159 -8.73 18.99 -22.23
N SER A 160 -9.82 18.96 -21.47
CA SER A 160 -10.06 19.83 -20.31
C SER A 160 -10.89 19.13 -19.25
N TRP A 161 -10.73 19.54 -18.00
CA TRP A 161 -11.37 18.93 -16.84
C TRP A 161 -12.02 19.95 -15.92
N GLN A 162 -13.11 19.53 -15.28
CA GLN A 162 -13.81 20.23 -14.21
C GLN A 162 -13.68 19.42 -12.92
N ASN A 163 -13.22 20.05 -11.83
CA ASN A 163 -13.28 19.46 -10.50
C ASN A 163 -14.73 19.52 -9.98
N LEU A 164 -15.29 18.36 -9.63
CA LEU A 164 -16.66 18.21 -9.13
C LEU A 164 -16.74 18.15 -7.60
N THR A 165 -15.60 18.10 -6.91
CA THR A 165 -15.50 18.01 -5.45
C THR A 165 -14.54 19.05 -4.84
N PRO A 166 -14.62 20.34 -5.21
CA PRO A 166 -13.67 21.36 -4.73
C PRO A 166 -13.73 21.63 -3.21
N GLU A 167 -14.82 21.21 -2.56
CA GLU A 167 -15.07 21.46 -1.12
C GLU A 167 -15.07 20.18 -0.27
N LEU A 168 -14.69 19.03 -0.84
CA LEU A 168 -14.57 17.79 -0.06
C LEU A 168 -13.18 17.72 0.61
N PRO A 169 -13.09 17.68 1.95
CA PRO A 169 -11.80 17.60 2.63
C PRO A 169 -11.13 16.23 2.51
N ASN A 170 -11.92 15.17 2.30
CA ASN A 170 -11.40 13.85 1.94
C ASN A 170 -11.65 13.63 0.45
N LEU A 171 -10.56 13.49 -0.29
CA LEU A 171 -10.55 13.36 -1.74
C LEU A 171 -10.43 11.89 -2.20
N SER A 172 -10.43 10.92 -1.28
CA SER A 172 -10.06 9.52 -1.54
C SER A 172 -11.11 8.74 -2.31
N THR A 173 -11.27 9.02 -3.61
CA THR A 173 -12.24 8.33 -4.45
C THR A 173 -11.63 7.06 -5.02
N ALA A 174 -12.09 5.90 -4.54
CA ALA A 174 -11.61 4.59 -4.98
C ALA A 174 -12.58 3.89 -5.95
N SER A 175 -13.87 4.23 -5.89
CA SER A 175 -14.88 3.62 -6.76
C SER A 175 -15.96 4.61 -7.15
N LEU A 176 -16.31 4.64 -8.43
CA LEU A 176 -17.49 5.34 -8.94
C LEU A 176 -18.45 4.31 -9.55
N ALA A 177 -19.75 4.49 -9.32
CA ALA A 177 -20.80 3.70 -9.95
C ALA A 177 -21.99 4.59 -10.34
N MET A 178 -22.25 4.69 -11.63
CA MET A 178 -23.40 5.41 -12.19
C MET A 178 -24.55 4.42 -12.42
N ALA A 179 -25.77 4.81 -12.09
CA ALA A 179 -26.95 3.96 -12.28
C ALA A 179 -27.38 3.92 -13.75
N PRO A 180 -27.40 2.76 -14.42
CA PRO A 180 -27.83 2.67 -15.82
C PRO A 180 -29.31 3.08 -16.04
N SER A 181 -30.17 2.86 -15.05
CA SER A 181 -31.59 3.25 -15.12
C SER A 181 -31.82 4.77 -15.01
N ASN A 182 -30.84 5.51 -14.48
CA ASN A 182 -30.91 6.96 -14.26
C ASN A 182 -29.49 7.52 -14.07
N THR A 183 -28.87 7.95 -15.16
CA THR A 183 -27.47 8.40 -15.24
C THR A 183 -27.18 9.66 -14.41
N ASN A 184 -28.20 10.36 -13.89
CA ASN A 184 -28.01 11.44 -12.92
C ASN A 184 -27.58 10.93 -11.54
N ILE A 185 -27.84 9.66 -11.22
CA ILE A 185 -27.46 9.07 -9.94
C ILE A 185 -26.07 8.47 -10.07
N ILE A 186 -25.13 8.99 -9.28
CA ILE A 186 -23.77 8.48 -9.18
C ILE A 186 -23.43 8.26 -7.70
N TYR A 187 -22.85 7.11 -7.39
CA TYR A 187 -22.30 6.81 -6.08
C TYR A 187 -20.77 6.84 -6.14
N ALA A 188 -20.14 7.45 -5.14
CA ALA A 188 -18.69 7.51 -4.99
C ALA A 188 -18.28 6.87 -3.67
N GLY A 189 -17.63 5.70 -3.77
CA GLY A 189 -17.05 4.98 -2.66
C GLY A 189 -15.67 5.53 -2.36
N THR A 190 -15.41 5.79 -1.08
CA THR A 190 -14.13 6.35 -0.66
C THR A 190 -13.29 5.37 0.14
N GLY A 191 -11.98 5.58 0.09
CA GLY A 191 -10.96 4.78 0.79
C GLY A 191 -10.47 3.58 -0.01
N GLU A 192 -9.16 3.35 0.05
CA GLU A 192 -8.45 2.34 -0.74
C GLU A 192 -8.11 1.11 0.12
N GLY A 193 -8.83 -0.01 -0.08
CA GLY A 193 -8.83 -1.16 0.84
C GLY A 193 -7.99 -2.37 0.44
N TYR A 194 -7.12 -2.30 -0.57
CA TYR A 194 -6.49 -3.47 -1.20
C TYR A 194 -5.37 -4.15 -0.39
N GLY A 195 -5.06 -3.65 0.81
CA GLY A 195 -3.96 -4.12 1.66
C GLY A 195 -2.69 -3.28 1.45
N GLY A 196 -1.68 -3.50 2.29
CA GLY A 196 -0.38 -2.80 2.21
C GLY A 196 -0.28 -1.50 3.01
N GLU A 197 0.93 -0.95 3.06
CA GLU A 197 1.25 0.32 3.70
C GLU A 197 1.10 1.44 2.66
N GLY A 198 0.32 2.51 2.94
CA GLY A 198 -0.03 3.55 1.94
C GLY A 198 -1.52 3.81 1.73
N MET A 199 -2.39 3.02 2.37
CA MET A 199 -3.85 3.10 2.23
C MET A 199 -4.40 4.44 2.71
N VAL A 200 -5.21 5.10 1.86
CA VAL A 200 -5.95 6.30 2.25
C VAL A 200 -7.31 5.89 2.81
N SER A 201 -7.62 6.34 4.04
CA SER A 201 -8.92 6.07 4.66
C SER A 201 -10.01 6.92 4.01
N GLY A 202 -11.14 6.30 3.73
CA GLY A 202 -12.33 6.95 3.20
C GLY A 202 -13.27 7.48 4.28
N ASN A 203 -14.23 8.27 3.80
CA ASN A 203 -15.35 8.84 4.57
C ASN A 203 -16.65 8.03 4.42
N GLY A 204 -16.66 6.93 3.67
CA GLY A 204 -17.88 6.17 3.34
C GLY A 204 -18.26 6.34 1.87
N ILE A 205 -19.56 6.51 1.61
CA ILE A 205 -20.11 6.65 0.26
C ILE A 205 -20.79 8.01 0.13
N TYR A 206 -20.42 8.75 -0.91
CA TYR A 206 -21.14 9.93 -1.36
C TYR A 206 -22.12 9.58 -2.49
N LYS A 207 -23.22 10.31 -2.58
CA LYS A 207 -24.22 10.19 -3.64
C LYS A 207 -24.44 11.54 -4.31
N SER A 208 -24.43 11.54 -5.63
CA SER A 208 -24.94 12.62 -6.46
C SER A 208 -26.29 12.21 -7.05
N ILE A 209 -27.19 13.19 -7.21
CA ILE A 209 -28.49 13.02 -7.88
C ILE A 209 -28.63 13.92 -9.12
N ASP A 210 -27.57 14.62 -9.48
CA ASP A 210 -27.47 15.66 -10.50
C ASP A 210 -26.21 15.46 -11.36
N LYS A 211 -25.85 14.20 -11.62
CA LYS A 211 -24.78 13.80 -12.54
C LYS A 211 -23.40 14.33 -12.15
N GLY A 212 -23.15 14.38 -10.84
CA GLY A 212 -21.88 14.77 -10.23
C GLY A 212 -21.76 16.26 -9.91
N ASP A 213 -22.76 17.10 -10.21
CA ASP A 213 -22.70 18.53 -9.92
C ASP A 213 -22.70 18.82 -8.40
N SER A 214 -23.37 17.98 -7.60
CA SER A 214 -23.30 18.01 -6.14
C SER A 214 -23.24 16.62 -5.52
N TRP A 215 -22.64 16.53 -4.33
CA TRP A 215 -22.39 15.27 -3.62
C TRP A 215 -22.84 15.37 -2.17
N GLN A 216 -23.56 14.35 -1.70
CA GLN A 216 -24.00 14.21 -0.31
C GLN A 216 -23.44 12.93 0.30
N LEU A 217 -22.81 13.04 1.46
CA LEU A 217 -22.40 11.87 2.24
C LEU A 217 -23.63 11.10 2.73
N LEU A 218 -23.64 9.77 2.60
CA LEU A 218 -24.71 8.94 3.13
C LEU A 218 -24.67 8.89 4.66
N GLU A 219 -25.60 9.60 5.30
CA GLU A 219 -25.68 9.75 6.77
C GLU A 219 -25.82 8.42 7.51
N SER A 220 -26.45 7.42 6.90
CA SER A 220 -26.68 6.10 7.51
C SER A 220 -25.40 5.35 7.88
N ILE A 221 -24.31 5.61 7.16
CA ILE A 221 -23.02 4.90 7.29
C ILE A 221 -21.85 5.83 7.63
N LYS A 222 -22.13 7.11 7.87
CA LYS A 222 -21.11 8.14 8.12
C LYS A 222 -20.09 7.74 9.20
N TYR A 223 -20.50 7.12 10.29
CA TYR A 223 -19.57 6.70 11.35
C TYR A 223 -19.33 5.19 11.37
N ASP A 224 -19.84 4.48 10.36
CA ASP A 224 -19.69 3.05 10.27
C ASP A 224 -18.29 2.69 9.73
N LYS A 225 -17.48 2.06 10.60
CA LYS A 225 -16.13 1.63 10.27
C LYS A 225 -16.08 0.62 9.11
N HIS A 226 -17.17 -0.12 8.86
CA HIS A 226 -17.24 -1.10 7.77
C HIS A 226 -17.16 -0.45 6.39
N PHE A 227 -17.47 0.85 6.28
CA PHE A 227 -17.44 1.63 5.04
C PHE A 227 -16.22 2.56 4.94
N ARG A 228 -15.18 2.40 5.78
CA ARG A 228 -13.93 3.17 5.64
C ARG A 228 -13.16 2.88 4.36
N PHE A 229 -13.32 1.67 3.82
CA PHE A 229 -12.65 1.22 2.61
C PHE A 229 -13.70 0.60 1.68
N VAL A 230 -14.21 1.41 0.76
CA VAL A 230 -15.21 0.99 -0.22
C VAL A 230 -14.51 0.68 -1.55
N ASN A 231 -14.12 -0.58 -1.71
CA ASN A 231 -13.26 -1.05 -2.80
C ASN A 231 -13.97 -1.10 -4.17
N LYS A 232 -15.27 -1.42 -4.16
CA LYS A 232 -16.08 -1.46 -5.38
C LYS A 232 -17.54 -1.19 -5.05
N LEU A 233 -18.17 -0.34 -5.85
CA LEU A 233 -19.61 -0.16 -5.86
C LEU A 233 -20.21 -0.81 -7.10
N TRP A 234 -21.41 -1.36 -6.94
CA TRP A 234 -22.24 -1.81 -8.03
C TRP A 234 -23.65 -1.26 -7.84
N VAL A 235 -24.28 -0.79 -8.91
CA VAL A 235 -25.66 -0.27 -8.91
C VAL A 235 -26.47 -1.10 -9.92
N SER A 236 -27.67 -1.53 -9.52
CA SER A 236 -28.54 -2.34 -10.38
C SER A 236 -28.87 -1.61 -11.69
N PRO A 237 -28.67 -2.26 -12.85
CA PRO A 237 -29.06 -1.71 -14.14
C PRO A 237 -30.54 -1.36 -14.26
N SER A 238 -31.44 -2.07 -13.55
CA SER A 238 -32.87 -1.81 -13.60
C SER A 238 -33.37 -0.84 -12.52
N ARG A 239 -32.60 -0.62 -11.45
CA ARG A 239 -33.04 0.16 -10.27
C ARG A 239 -31.89 0.92 -9.60
N ASP A 240 -31.86 2.24 -9.76
CA ASP A 240 -30.87 3.14 -9.14
C ASP A 240 -30.84 3.11 -7.60
N SER A 241 -31.87 2.58 -6.95
CA SER A 241 -31.96 2.42 -5.50
C SER A 241 -31.29 1.15 -4.97
N VAL A 242 -30.95 0.19 -5.82
CA VAL A 242 -30.31 -1.07 -5.40
C VAL A 242 -28.80 -0.97 -5.62
N VAL A 243 -28.05 -0.97 -4.53
CA VAL A 243 -26.60 -0.73 -4.52
C VAL A 243 -25.89 -1.80 -3.70
N LEU A 244 -24.75 -2.28 -4.18
CA LEU A 244 -23.82 -3.11 -3.41
C LEU A 244 -22.53 -2.34 -3.16
N ALA A 245 -21.97 -2.53 -1.97
CA ALA A 245 -20.65 -2.05 -1.59
C ALA A 245 -19.78 -3.23 -1.16
N ALA A 246 -18.71 -3.50 -1.91
CA ALA A 246 -17.63 -4.37 -1.47
C ALA A 246 -16.69 -3.58 -0.57
N THR A 247 -16.45 -4.08 0.63
CA THR A 247 -15.57 -3.46 1.62
C THR A 247 -14.59 -4.45 2.21
N ASN A 248 -13.68 -3.97 3.06
CA ASN A 248 -12.72 -4.85 3.76
C ASN A 248 -13.35 -5.81 4.77
N THR A 249 -14.65 -5.64 5.06
CA THR A 249 -15.35 -6.42 6.09
C THR A 249 -16.49 -7.26 5.54
N GLY A 250 -16.85 -7.09 4.27
CA GLY A 250 -17.98 -7.80 3.68
C GLY A 250 -18.54 -7.15 2.43
N ILE A 251 -19.70 -7.65 2.03
CA ILE A 251 -20.55 -7.05 1.01
C ILE A 251 -21.82 -6.55 1.70
N TYR A 252 -22.13 -5.28 1.49
CA TYR A 252 -23.32 -4.63 2.03
C TYR A 252 -24.24 -4.26 0.87
N LYS A 253 -25.54 -4.49 1.05
CA LYS A 253 -26.57 -4.19 0.05
C LYS A 253 -27.56 -3.17 0.57
N SER A 254 -27.89 -2.18 -0.25
CA SER A 254 -28.99 -1.26 -0.04
C SER A 254 -30.07 -1.48 -1.09
N TYR A 255 -31.34 -1.34 -0.70
CA TYR A 255 -32.50 -1.38 -1.62
C TYR A 255 -33.18 -0.03 -1.80
N ASP A 256 -32.82 0.96 -0.99
CA ASP A 256 -33.44 2.29 -0.87
C ASP A 256 -32.47 3.43 -1.21
N GLY A 257 -31.40 3.09 -1.94
CA GLY A 257 -30.44 4.04 -2.46
C GLY A 257 -29.45 4.56 -1.43
N GLY A 258 -29.20 3.80 -0.36
CA GLY A 258 -28.19 4.06 0.65
C GLY A 258 -28.73 4.54 2.00
N ILE A 259 -30.05 4.55 2.20
CA ILE A 259 -30.67 4.96 3.48
C ILE A 259 -30.51 3.84 4.50
N THR A 260 -30.66 2.59 4.08
CA THR A 260 -30.39 1.40 4.89
C THR A 260 -29.49 0.40 4.16
N TRP A 261 -28.74 -0.38 4.92
CA TRP A 261 -27.77 -1.36 4.43
C TRP A 261 -27.88 -2.66 5.20
N ASP A 262 -27.95 -3.77 4.46
CA ASP A 262 -27.90 -5.13 4.98
C ASP A 262 -26.52 -5.74 4.69
N SER A 263 -25.90 -6.39 5.68
CA SER A 263 -24.73 -7.25 5.40
C SER A 263 -25.21 -8.53 4.74
N VAL A 264 -24.84 -8.74 3.48
CA VAL A 264 -25.22 -9.93 2.67
C VAL A 264 -24.08 -10.94 2.57
N TYR A 265 -22.87 -10.53 2.96
CA TYR A 265 -21.72 -11.42 3.11
C TYR A 265 -20.76 -10.81 4.13
N THR A 266 -20.45 -11.53 5.20
CA THR A 266 -19.38 -11.16 6.14
C THR A 266 -18.11 -11.86 5.72
N ALA A 267 -17.06 -11.09 5.47
CA ALA A 267 -15.82 -11.61 4.93
C ALA A 267 -14.77 -11.81 6.03
N GLY A 268 -14.00 -12.91 5.94
CA GLY A 268 -12.77 -13.07 6.71
C GLY A 268 -11.58 -12.28 6.14
N TYR A 269 -11.71 -11.80 4.90
CA TYR A 269 -10.71 -11.05 4.15
C TYR A 269 -11.39 -9.98 3.30
N ALA A 270 -10.65 -8.98 2.83
CA ALA A 270 -11.23 -7.88 2.06
C ALA A 270 -11.93 -8.35 0.77
N VAL A 271 -13.13 -7.83 0.50
CA VAL A 271 -13.80 -7.97 -0.80
C VAL A 271 -13.33 -6.83 -1.68
N GLN A 272 -12.66 -7.15 -2.77
CA GLN A 272 -11.84 -6.19 -3.52
C GLN A 272 -12.44 -5.83 -4.88
N ASP A 273 -13.33 -6.66 -5.41
CA ASP A 273 -13.92 -6.42 -6.73
C ASP A 273 -15.32 -7.02 -6.84
N ILE A 274 -16.14 -6.47 -7.73
CA ILE A 274 -17.45 -7.00 -8.12
C ILE A 274 -17.58 -6.86 -9.64
N ALA A 275 -17.82 -7.98 -10.33
CA ALA A 275 -18.13 -8.03 -11.74
C ALA A 275 -19.55 -8.54 -11.98
N GLN A 276 -20.32 -7.82 -12.77
CA GLN A 276 -21.65 -8.22 -13.20
C GLN A 276 -21.57 -9.09 -14.45
N ASN A 277 -22.46 -10.09 -14.57
CA ASN A 277 -22.79 -10.64 -15.87
C ASN A 277 -23.49 -9.55 -16.73
N PRO A 278 -22.92 -9.15 -17.87
CA PRO A 278 -23.43 -8.03 -18.67
C PRO A 278 -24.82 -8.29 -19.27
N HIS A 279 -25.24 -9.55 -19.38
CA HIS A 279 -26.55 -9.94 -19.94
C HIS A 279 -27.56 -10.38 -18.87
N ASN A 280 -27.17 -10.40 -17.59
CA ASN A 280 -28.04 -10.82 -16.48
C ASN A 280 -27.62 -10.19 -15.14
N GLU A 281 -28.34 -9.15 -14.69
CA GLU A 281 -28.04 -8.44 -13.44
C GLU A 281 -28.20 -9.28 -12.16
N HIS A 282 -28.84 -10.46 -12.23
CA HIS A 282 -28.94 -11.35 -11.07
C HIS A 282 -27.65 -12.14 -10.82
N VAL A 283 -26.75 -12.23 -11.80
CA VAL A 283 -25.51 -12.98 -11.69
C VAL A 283 -24.34 -12.03 -11.48
N LEU A 284 -23.71 -12.13 -10.32
CA LEU A 284 -22.58 -11.31 -9.90
C LEU A 284 -21.43 -12.20 -9.44
N TYR A 285 -20.22 -11.71 -9.60
CA TYR A 285 -19.00 -12.34 -9.11
C TYR A 285 -18.24 -11.35 -8.22
N ALA A 286 -17.66 -11.82 -7.12
CA ALA A 286 -16.87 -10.99 -6.23
C ALA A 286 -15.48 -11.58 -6.05
N GLY A 287 -14.45 -10.73 -6.18
CA GLY A 287 -13.06 -11.08 -5.85
C GLY A 287 -12.81 -10.84 -4.37
N VAL A 288 -12.38 -11.87 -3.64
CA VAL A 288 -12.11 -11.81 -2.20
C VAL A 288 -10.65 -12.19 -1.95
N ASN A 289 -9.91 -11.29 -1.28
CA ASN A 289 -8.52 -11.50 -0.95
C ASN A 289 -8.31 -12.84 -0.23
N SER A 290 -7.25 -13.57 -0.55
CA SER A 290 -6.89 -14.85 0.07
C SER A 290 -7.92 -15.99 -0.08
N LEU A 291 -9.10 -15.73 -0.66
CA LEU A 291 -10.18 -16.70 -0.79
C LEU A 291 -10.45 -17.07 -2.26
N GLY A 292 -10.36 -16.11 -3.19
CA GLY A 292 -10.70 -16.32 -4.60
C GLY A 292 -12.02 -15.68 -4.98
N VAL A 293 -12.78 -16.33 -5.86
CA VAL A 293 -14.02 -15.77 -6.43
C VAL A 293 -15.25 -16.34 -5.75
N LEU A 294 -16.20 -15.46 -5.41
CA LEU A 294 -17.57 -15.82 -5.02
C LEU A 294 -18.53 -15.52 -6.15
N LYS A 295 -19.67 -16.21 -6.17
CA LYS A 295 -20.76 -16.02 -7.12
C LYS A 295 -22.08 -15.83 -6.40
N SER A 296 -22.86 -14.85 -6.88
CA SER A 296 -24.28 -14.71 -6.57
C SER A 296 -25.11 -14.99 -7.82
N THR A 297 -26.31 -15.54 -7.62
CA THR A 297 -27.30 -15.76 -8.69
C THR A 297 -28.65 -15.12 -8.38
N ASP A 298 -28.70 -14.32 -7.32
CA ASP A 298 -29.90 -13.65 -6.81
C ASP A 298 -29.68 -12.15 -6.57
N GLN A 299 -28.86 -11.52 -7.44
CA GLN A 299 -28.52 -10.09 -7.40
C GLN A 299 -27.74 -9.68 -6.14
N GLY A 300 -26.89 -10.57 -5.64
CA GLY A 300 -26.01 -10.30 -4.49
C GLY A 300 -26.70 -10.45 -3.12
N ASN A 301 -27.83 -11.15 -3.02
CA ASN A 301 -28.46 -11.41 -1.73
C ASN A 301 -27.76 -12.55 -0.99
N THR A 302 -27.34 -13.58 -1.72
CA THR A 302 -26.48 -14.64 -1.22
C THR A 302 -25.25 -14.83 -2.10
N TRP A 303 -24.15 -15.24 -1.46
CA TRP A 303 -22.84 -15.44 -2.10
C TRP A 303 -22.34 -16.85 -1.80
N HIS A 304 -21.87 -17.53 -2.84
CA HIS A 304 -21.39 -18.91 -2.77
C HIS A 304 -19.97 -19.02 -3.34
N PRO A 305 -19.13 -19.94 -2.83
CA PRO A 305 -17.85 -20.28 -3.44
C PRO A 305 -17.93 -20.52 -4.95
N SER A 306 -17.01 -19.90 -5.69
CA SER A 306 -16.88 -20.03 -7.15
C SER A 306 -15.39 -20.05 -7.51
N TYR A 307 -14.60 -20.86 -6.80
CA TYR A 307 -13.13 -20.89 -6.89
C TYR A 307 -12.57 -22.31 -7.09
N THR A 308 -13.40 -23.27 -7.50
CA THR A 308 -12.94 -24.63 -7.78
C THR A 308 -11.91 -24.63 -8.92
N GLY A 309 -10.75 -25.23 -8.68
CA GLY A 309 -9.61 -25.22 -9.61
C GLY A 309 -8.60 -24.09 -9.34
N MET A 310 -8.91 -23.13 -8.46
CA MET A 310 -7.94 -22.13 -7.99
C MET A 310 -7.04 -22.71 -6.88
N GLY A 311 -5.77 -22.33 -6.89
CA GLY A 311 -4.81 -22.63 -5.82
C GLY A 311 -4.82 -21.57 -4.72
N GLU A 312 -3.68 -21.35 -4.08
CA GLU A 312 -3.43 -20.19 -3.21
C GLU A 312 -3.44 -18.90 -4.04
N VAL A 313 -4.24 -17.92 -3.60
CA VAL A 313 -4.44 -16.62 -4.26
C VAL A 313 -4.34 -15.50 -3.21
N TYR A 314 -3.94 -14.29 -3.60
CA TYR A 314 -4.03 -13.08 -2.76
C TYR A 314 -4.98 -12.06 -3.40
N ARG A 315 -4.50 -10.90 -3.85
CA ARG A 315 -5.33 -9.87 -4.49
C ARG A 315 -6.07 -10.44 -5.69
N VAL A 316 -7.40 -10.30 -5.73
CA VAL A 316 -8.28 -10.85 -6.80
C VAL A 316 -9.04 -9.74 -7.52
N SER A 317 -8.79 -9.56 -8.82
CA SER A 317 -9.70 -8.85 -9.73
C SER A 317 -10.43 -9.86 -10.62
N VAL A 318 -11.68 -9.57 -10.97
CA VAL A 318 -12.51 -10.49 -11.76
C VAL A 318 -13.22 -9.74 -12.89
N SER A 319 -13.29 -10.37 -14.07
CA SER A 319 -14.03 -9.84 -15.21
C SER A 319 -14.83 -10.94 -15.90
N VAL A 320 -16.07 -10.62 -16.30
CA VAL A 320 -16.93 -11.49 -17.12
C VAL A 320 -16.81 -11.05 -18.57
N SER A 321 -16.68 -11.99 -19.52
CA SER A 321 -16.63 -11.65 -20.93
C SER A 321 -17.99 -11.19 -21.46
N PRO A 322 -18.09 -10.00 -22.07
CA PRO A 322 -19.30 -9.56 -22.75
C PRO A 322 -19.63 -10.37 -24.01
N ALA A 323 -18.60 -10.89 -24.67
CA ALA A 323 -18.73 -11.71 -25.88
C ALA A 323 -19.35 -13.09 -25.60
N ASP A 324 -19.09 -13.66 -24.42
CA ASP A 324 -19.67 -14.94 -23.98
C ASP A 324 -19.64 -15.05 -22.44
N THR A 325 -20.80 -14.93 -21.80
CA THR A 325 -20.85 -14.84 -20.32
C THR A 325 -20.59 -16.15 -19.59
N SER A 326 -20.32 -17.26 -20.31
CA SER A 326 -19.73 -18.44 -19.68
C SER A 326 -18.22 -18.28 -19.46
N TYR A 327 -17.58 -17.29 -20.08
CA TYR A 327 -16.15 -17.02 -20.00
C TYR A 327 -15.87 -15.93 -18.96
N LEU A 328 -14.97 -16.23 -18.02
CA LEU A 328 -14.53 -15.32 -16.96
C LEU A 328 -13.02 -15.35 -16.83
N PHE A 329 -12.47 -14.25 -16.34
CA PHE A 329 -11.06 -14.10 -16.03
C PHE A 329 -10.91 -13.59 -14.60
N ALA A 330 -9.89 -14.09 -13.92
CA ALA A 330 -9.48 -13.57 -12.62
C ALA A 330 -7.98 -13.27 -12.62
N GLY A 331 -7.62 -12.01 -12.38
CA GLY A 331 -6.26 -11.57 -12.19
C GLY A 331 -5.86 -11.71 -10.73
N ILE A 332 -4.77 -12.42 -10.47
CA ILE A 332 -4.34 -12.81 -9.13
C ILE A 332 -2.91 -12.36 -8.87
N GLU A 333 -2.68 -11.73 -7.73
CA GLU A 333 -1.38 -11.77 -7.08
C GLU A 333 -1.23 -13.13 -6.40
N ALA A 334 -0.29 -13.95 -6.86
CA ALA A 334 -0.03 -15.27 -6.31
C ALA A 334 1.17 -15.26 -5.34
N PRO A 335 1.32 -16.31 -4.51
CA PRO A 335 2.52 -16.50 -3.70
C PRO A 335 3.83 -16.29 -4.47
N GLY A 336 4.76 -15.56 -3.86
CA GLY A 336 6.00 -15.12 -4.51
C GLY A 336 5.84 -13.91 -5.42
N GLN A 337 4.74 -13.16 -5.30
CA GLN A 337 4.45 -11.92 -6.03
C GLN A 337 4.42 -12.14 -7.56
N GLN A 338 3.74 -13.19 -8.01
CA GLN A 338 3.60 -13.50 -9.45
C GLN A 338 2.21 -13.12 -9.95
N THR A 339 2.11 -12.72 -11.22
CA THR A 339 0.83 -12.60 -11.93
C THR A 339 0.28 -13.96 -12.32
N HIS A 340 -0.83 -14.39 -11.74
CA HIS A 340 -1.58 -15.54 -12.21
C HIS A 340 -2.89 -15.08 -12.85
N ILE A 341 -3.20 -15.55 -14.05
CA ILE A 341 -4.49 -15.29 -14.70
C ILE A 341 -5.26 -16.60 -14.79
N TYR A 342 -6.34 -16.69 -14.01
CA TYR A 342 -7.26 -17.81 -14.09
C TYR A 342 -8.34 -17.52 -15.13
N HIS A 343 -8.80 -18.59 -15.78
CA HIS A 343 -9.83 -18.55 -16.80
C HIS A 343 -10.89 -19.61 -16.49
N SER A 344 -12.16 -19.23 -16.58
CA SER A 344 -13.31 -20.14 -16.49
C SER A 344 -14.12 -20.08 -17.77
N ARG A 345 -14.70 -21.21 -18.17
CA ARG A 345 -15.48 -21.37 -19.41
C ARG A 345 -16.91 -21.87 -19.16
N ASP A 346 -17.27 -22.03 -17.89
CA ASP A 346 -18.52 -22.61 -17.41
C ASP A 346 -19.17 -21.72 -16.35
N ALA A 347 -19.04 -20.40 -16.53
CA ALA A 347 -19.62 -19.38 -15.66
C ALA A 347 -19.12 -19.45 -14.20
N GLY A 348 -17.84 -19.77 -14.00
CA GLY A 348 -17.16 -19.78 -12.70
C GLY A 348 -17.30 -21.09 -11.92
N LEU A 349 -17.77 -22.17 -12.55
CA LEU A 349 -17.85 -23.48 -11.88
C LEU A 349 -16.46 -24.12 -11.75
N ASN A 350 -15.62 -23.99 -12.77
CA ASN A 350 -14.23 -24.46 -12.74
C ASN A 350 -13.28 -23.40 -13.33
N TRP A 351 -12.07 -23.34 -12.79
CA TRP A 351 -11.01 -22.43 -13.21
C TRP A 351 -9.76 -23.19 -13.65
N GLU A 352 -9.15 -22.73 -14.73
CA GLU A 352 -7.88 -23.19 -15.28
C GLU A 352 -6.85 -22.05 -15.18
N LEU A 353 -5.62 -22.34 -14.74
CA LEU A 353 -4.53 -21.36 -14.68
C LEU A 353 -3.84 -21.22 -16.03
N ASN A 354 -3.44 -20.01 -16.42
CA ASN A 354 -2.67 -19.82 -17.65
C ASN A 354 -1.26 -20.43 -17.56
N PHE A 355 -0.76 -20.95 -18.67
CA PHE A 355 0.68 -21.15 -18.89
C PHE A 355 1.06 -20.56 -20.25
N ASN A 356 2.28 -20.04 -20.37
CA ASN A 356 2.72 -19.44 -21.63
C ASN A 356 3.21 -20.51 -22.59
N ALA A 357 2.55 -20.62 -23.75
CA ALA A 357 2.85 -21.61 -24.77
C ALA A 357 4.27 -21.44 -25.36
N ASP A 358 4.79 -20.22 -25.37
CA ASP A 358 6.12 -19.84 -25.87
C ASP A 358 7.21 -19.92 -24.79
N GLY A 359 6.84 -20.20 -23.53
CA GLY A 359 7.75 -20.23 -22.38
C GLY A 359 8.17 -18.85 -21.87
N LEU A 360 7.62 -17.75 -22.40
CA LEU A 360 7.95 -16.39 -22.00
C LEU A 360 6.84 -15.86 -21.08
N PHE A 361 7.01 -16.06 -19.77
CA PHE A 361 6.11 -15.46 -18.80
C PHE A 361 6.46 -14.00 -18.52
N THR A 362 5.51 -13.10 -18.80
CA THR A 362 5.58 -11.71 -18.35
C THR A 362 4.86 -11.58 -17.00
N ASN A 363 5.63 -11.27 -15.95
CA ASN A 363 5.05 -10.88 -14.67
C ASN A 363 4.55 -9.42 -14.75
N PHE A 364 3.27 -9.22 -15.09
CA PHE A 364 2.68 -7.88 -15.23
C PHE A 364 2.70 -7.07 -13.94
N HIS A 365 2.54 -7.75 -12.80
CA HIS A 365 2.49 -7.11 -11.49
C HIS A 365 3.88 -6.74 -10.94
N LYS A 366 4.97 -7.30 -11.50
CA LYS A 366 6.31 -7.31 -10.86
C LYS A 366 6.20 -7.74 -9.40
N THR A 367 6.36 -6.84 -8.44
CA THR A 367 6.25 -7.11 -6.99
C THR A 367 5.06 -6.41 -6.33
N GLN A 368 4.16 -5.81 -7.13
CA GLN A 368 3.15 -4.85 -6.65
C GLN A 368 1.70 -5.30 -6.89
N GLY A 369 1.47 -6.58 -7.18
CA GLY A 369 0.14 -7.10 -7.53
C GLY A 369 -0.92 -6.94 -6.43
N TRP A 370 -0.51 -6.73 -5.17
CA TRP A 370 -1.41 -6.35 -4.09
C TRP A 370 -2.04 -4.96 -4.29
N PHE A 371 -1.30 -4.07 -4.96
CA PHE A 371 -1.63 -2.66 -5.18
C PHE A 371 -2.24 -2.41 -6.57
N ASN A 372 -1.61 -2.94 -7.62
CA ASN A 372 -1.97 -2.76 -9.03
C ASN A 372 -2.38 -4.10 -9.67
N ASN A 373 -3.68 -4.37 -9.69
CA ASN A 373 -4.21 -5.58 -10.32
C ASN A 373 -5.60 -5.30 -10.86
N VAL A 374 -5.68 -5.24 -12.19
CA VAL A 374 -6.93 -5.08 -12.92
C VAL A 374 -6.95 -6.03 -14.11
N VAL A 375 -8.10 -6.67 -14.33
CA VAL A 375 -8.37 -7.42 -15.55
C VAL A 375 -9.64 -6.92 -16.21
N ALA A 376 -9.65 -6.86 -17.54
CA ALA A 376 -10.82 -6.49 -18.31
C ALA A 376 -10.95 -7.40 -19.53
N ALA A 377 -12.04 -8.17 -19.58
CA ALA A 377 -12.31 -9.08 -20.68
C ALA A 377 -12.51 -8.29 -21.98
N HIS A 378 -11.93 -8.79 -23.07
CA HIS A 378 -12.05 -8.14 -24.37
C HIS A 378 -13.54 -8.06 -24.79
N PRO A 379 -14.03 -6.90 -25.25
CA PRO A 379 -15.47 -6.69 -25.46
C PRO A 379 -16.08 -7.59 -26.53
N PHE A 380 -15.27 -8.02 -27.51
CA PHE A 380 -15.73 -8.79 -28.66
C PHE A 380 -15.09 -10.19 -28.80
N ASP A 381 -14.16 -10.56 -27.92
CA ASP A 381 -13.41 -11.82 -28.04
C ASP A 381 -13.35 -12.51 -26.68
N ARG A 382 -14.10 -13.60 -26.55
CA ARG A 382 -14.24 -14.33 -25.28
C ARG A 382 -12.94 -14.99 -24.79
N ASN A 383 -11.93 -15.14 -25.64
CA ASN A 383 -10.66 -15.76 -25.26
C ASN A 383 -9.60 -14.74 -24.83
N LYS A 384 -9.91 -13.44 -24.88
CA LYS A 384 -8.94 -12.37 -24.64
C LYS A 384 -9.26 -11.57 -23.39
N VAL A 385 -8.21 -11.20 -22.67
CA VAL A 385 -8.30 -10.38 -21.46
C VAL A 385 -7.12 -9.42 -21.37
N PHE A 386 -7.41 -8.15 -21.13
CA PHE A 386 -6.41 -7.16 -20.78
C PHE A 386 -6.01 -7.31 -19.31
N VAL A 387 -4.72 -7.15 -19.04
CA VAL A 387 -4.13 -7.29 -17.71
C VAL A 387 -3.29 -6.05 -17.42
N GLY A 388 -3.63 -5.36 -16.33
CA GLY A 388 -2.88 -4.22 -15.81
C GLY A 388 -2.24 -4.55 -14.46
N GLY A 389 -0.96 -4.18 -14.33
CA GLY A 389 -0.19 -4.16 -13.09
C GLY A 389 0.82 -3.02 -13.13
N VAL A 390 2.09 -3.29 -12.86
CA VAL A 390 3.16 -2.33 -13.21
C VAL A 390 3.30 -2.21 -14.74
N ASN A 391 3.10 -3.32 -15.45
CA ASN A 391 3.06 -3.35 -16.91
C ASN A 391 1.62 -3.56 -17.40
N PHE A 392 1.35 -3.23 -18.66
CA PHE A 392 0.06 -3.47 -19.32
C PHE A 392 0.20 -4.48 -20.46
N GLY A 393 -0.79 -5.35 -20.62
CA GLY A 393 -0.79 -6.32 -21.72
C GLY A 393 -2.13 -6.97 -22.01
N LEU A 394 -2.09 -7.87 -22.98
CA LEU A 394 -3.21 -8.66 -23.48
C LEU A 394 -2.83 -10.14 -23.45
N LEU A 395 -3.68 -10.96 -22.86
CA LEU A 395 -3.58 -12.42 -22.91
C LEU A 395 -4.65 -12.98 -23.83
N GLU A 396 -4.25 -13.94 -24.67
CA GLU A 396 -5.15 -14.72 -25.53
C GLU A 396 -5.06 -16.20 -25.19
N PHE A 397 -6.17 -16.79 -24.71
CA PHE A 397 -6.24 -18.19 -24.32
C PHE A 397 -6.46 -19.11 -25.52
N GLY A 398 -5.65 -20.17 -25.59
CA GLY A 398 -5.74 -21.20 -26.62
C GLY A 398 -6.50 -22.46 -26.19
N SER A 399 -6.33 -23.51 -26.96
CA SER A 399 -7.07 -24.77 -26.82
C SER A 399 -6.28 -25.88 -26.12
N ALA A 400 -4.95 -25.81 -26.10
CA ALA A 400 -4.13 -26.79 -25.40
C ALA A 400 -4.25 -26.63 -23.89
N SER A 401 -4.23 -27.76 -23.20
CA SER A 401 -4.28 -27.83 -21.74
C SER A 401 -3.56 -29.05 -21.23
N TYR A 402 -3.15 -28.99 -19.96
CA TYR A 402 -2.61 -30.15 -19.25
C TYR A 402 -3.01 -30.12 -17.77
N THR A 403 -2.97 -31.30 -17.17
CA THR A 403 -3.15 -31.48 -15.73
C THR A 403 -1.79 -31.47 -15.06
N GLY A 404 -1.61 -30.59 -14.07
CA GLY A 404 -0.38 -30.54 -13.27
C GLY A 404 -0.17 -31.79 -12.40
N ALA A 405 0.97 -31.85 -11.73
CA ALA A 405 1.19 -32.85 -10.69
C ALA A 405 0.16 -32.70 -9.57
N GLN A 406 -0.13 -33.80 -8.87
CA GLN A 406 -0.93 -33.72 -7.65
C GLN A 406 -0.14 -33.02 -6.55
N ASP A 407 -0.79 -32.10 -5.86
CA ASP A 407 -0.22 -31.29 -4.80
C ASP A 407 -1.34 -30.76 -3.90
N ILE A 408 -0.94 -30.13 -2.80
CA ILE A 408 -1.82 -29.34 -1.95
C ILE A 408 -2.09 -28.03 -2.67
N LEU A 409 -3.34 -27.85 -3.09
CA LEU A 409 -3.78 -26.73 -3.90
C LEU A 409 -4.08 -25.49 -3.05
N ARG A 410 -4.80 -25.68 -1.93
CA ARG A 410 -5.20 -24.62 -0.99
C ARG A 410 -5.76 -25.18 0.32
N VAL A 411 -5.84 -24.33 1.34
CA VAL A 411 -6.49 -24.62 2.62
C VAL A 411 -7.62 -23.60 2.86
N ASP A 412 -8.84 -24.08 3.04
CA ASP A 412 -10.01 -23.24 3.31
C ASP A 412 -10.37 -23.30 4.80
N THR A 413 -10.38 -22.15 5.48
CA THR A 413 -10.83 -22.04 6.87
C THR A 413 -12.21 -21.39 6.91
N ILE A 414 -13.17 -22.06 7.55
CA ILE A 414 -14.57 -21.61 7.62
C ILE A 414 -15.01 -21.61 9.08
N GLY A 415 -15.18 -20.42 9.66
CA GLY A 415 -15.69 -20.24 11.03
C GLY A 415 -14.68 -20.53 12.15
N THR A 416 -13.39 -20.68 11.84
CA THR A 416 -12.36 -21.03 12.85
C THR A 416 -11.60 -19.83 13.42
N ALA A 417 -11.71 -18.66 12.78
CA ALA A 417 -10.87 -17.49 13.09
C ALA A 417 -10.96 -16.98 14.54
N SER A 418 -12.04 -17.28 15.27
CA SER A 418 -12.22 -16.87 16.66
C SER A 418 -11.52 -17.77 17.68
N PHE A 419 -10.98 -18.92 17.27
CA PHE A 419 -10.41 -19.88 18.20
C PHE A 419 -9.19 -20.65 17.67
N MET A 420 -8.91 -20.62 16.37
CA MET A 420 -7.77 -21.31 15.77
C MET A 420 -7.21 -20.53 14.56
N THR A 421 -5.91 -20.28 14.60
CA THR A 421 -5.09 -19.80 13.48
C THR A 421 -3.98 -20.81 13.17
N PHE A 422 -3.20 -20.58 12.12
CA PHE A 422 -2.03 -21.39 11.78
C PHE A 422 -0.73 -20.62 11.95
N ILE A 423 0.24 -21.28 12.57
CA ILE A 423 1.57 -20.76 12.79
C ILE A 423 2.50 -21.24 11.67
N LYS A 424 3.29 -20.31 11.13
CA LYS A 424 4.33 -20.59 10.14
C LYS A 424 5.52 -21.26 10.84
N PHE A 425 5.85 -22.50 10.47
CA PHE A 425 7.03 -23.24 10.94
C PHE A 425 8.03 -23.60 9.83
N GLY A 426 7.82 -23.10 8.60
CA GLY A 426 8.70 -23.37 7.47
C GLY A 426 8.31 -24.61 6.65
N GLY A 427 7.04 -25.04 6.71
CA GLY A 427 6.50 -26.00 5.75
C GLY A 427 6.54 -25.46 4.31
N SER A 428 6.40 -26.31 3.29
CA SER A 428 6.49 -25.84 1.91
C SER A 428 5.24 -25.11 1.38
N LYS A 429 4.11 -25.18 2.11
CA LYS A 429 2.81 -24.65 1.68
C LYS A 429 2.25 -23.61 2.64
N PHE A 430 1.29 -22.81 2.14
CA PHE A 430 0.54 -21.82 2.90
C PHE A 430 1.43 -20.87 3.70
N SER A 431 2.42 -20.27 3.01
CA SER A 431 3.42 -19.38 3.64
C SER A 431 4.19 -20.00 4.82
N GLY A 432 4.38 -21.32 4.84
CA GLY A 432 5.15 -22.01 5.88
C GLY A 432 4.33 -22.69 6.96
N ALA A 433 3.00 -22.68 6.87
CA ALA A 433 2.10 -23.16 7.92
C ALA A 433 1.66 -24.64 7.76
N LEU A 434 2.03 -25.29 6.65
CA LEU A 434 1.67 -26.68 6.39
C LEU A 434 2.77 -27.39 5.62
N SER A 435 3.04 -28.64 6.04
CA SER A 435 3.94 -29.58 5.36
C SER A 435 3.17 -30.84 4.97
N SER A 436 3.54 -31.43 3.84
CA SER A 436 3.12 -32.80 3.51
C SER A 436 3.98 -33.83 4.24
N GLY A 437 3.50 -35.07 4.40
CA GLY A 437 4.31 -36.16 4.91
C GLY A 437 5.47 -36.55 3.99
N ILE A 438 5.36 -36.30 2.68
CA ILE A 438 6.47 -36.52 1.72
C ILE A 438 7.68 -35.65 2.09
N GLU A 439 7.44 -34.39 2.46
CA GLU A 439 8.51 -33.47 2.90
C GLU A 439 9.12 -33.85 4.25
N GLN A 440 8.39 -34.62 5.05
CA GLN A 440 8.84 -35.16 6.34
C GLN A 440 9.48 -36.54 6.20
N ASP A 441 9.74 -37.02 4.97
CA ASP A 441 10.26 -38.37 4.71
C ASP A 441 9.39 -39.50 5.36
N ALA A 442 8.10 -39.24 5.55
CA ALA A 442 7.14 -40.15 6.18
C ALA A 442 6.80 -41.37 5.29
N ASP A 443 6.25 -42.43 5.90
CA ASP A 443 5.80 -43.65 5.19
C ASP A 443 4.48 -43.44 4.44
N VAL A 444 4.51 -42.56 3.43
CA VAL A 444 3.35 -42.17 2.63
C VAL A 444 3.70 -42.15 1.14
N GLU A 445 2.75 -42.53 0.30
CA GLU A 445 2.86 -42.42 -1.15
C GLU A 445 1.84 -41.42 -1.69
N ILE A 446 2.07 -40.89 -2.90
CA ILE A 446 1.13 -39.95 -3.57
C ILE A 446 -0.32 -40.48 -3.60
N ARG A 447 -0.50 -41.80 -3.74
CA ARG A 447 -1.81 -42.47 -3.75
C ARG A 447 -2.54 -42.46 -2.40
N ASP A 448 -1.84 -42.21 -1.31
CA ASP A 448 -2.42 -42.14 0.03
C ASP A 448 -3.04 -40.76 0.28
N PHE A 449 -2.62 -39.72 -0.45
CA PHE A 449 -3.10 -38.36 -0.27
C PHE A 449 -4.53 -38.16 -0.79
N VAL A 450 -5.34 -37.52 0.06
CA VAL A 450 -6.76 -37.25 -0.14
C VAL A 450 -7.09 -35.85 0.34
N ARG A 451 -8.26 -35.33 -0.06
CA ARG A 451 -8.80 -34.10 0.53
C ARG A 451 -9.23 -34.37 1.96
N VAL A 452 -8.68 -33.60 2.90
CA VAL A 452 -8.95 -33.74 4.33
C VAL A 452 -9.77 -32.57 4.85
N GLU A 453 -10.82 -32.87 5.59
CA GLU A 453 -11.63 -31.89 6.32
C GLU A 453 -11.47 -32.09 7.83
N ILE A 454 -11.09 -31.02 8.52
CA ILE A 454 -11.11 -30.92 9.98
C ILE A 454 -12.46 -30.32 10.36
N ARG A 455 -13.24 -31.00 11.19
CA ARG A 455 -14.58 -30.57 11.62
C ARG A 455 -14.60 -30.22 13.10
N PHE A 456 -15.26 -29.13 13.44
CA PHE A 456 -15.50 -28.69 14.82
C PHE A 456 -16.98 -28.41 15.03
N GLY A 457 -17.44 -28.52 16.27
CA GLY A 457 -18.79 -28.14 16.65
C GLY A 457 -19.31 -28.89 17.88
N PRO A 458 -20.53 -28.57 18.33
CA PRO A 458 -21.15 -29.27 19.45
C PRO A 458 -21.28 -30.77 19.19
N GLY A 459 -20.72 -31.59 20.08
CA GLY A 459 -20.78 -33.05 19.99
C GLY A 459 -19.83 -33.67 18.96
N ILE A 460 -18.96 -32.89 18.34
CA ILE A 460 -17.91 -33.35 17.44
C ILE A 460 -16.65 -33.63 18.25
N GLY A 461 -16.04 -34.80 18.03
CA GLY A 461 -14.78 -35.16 18.68
C GLY A 461 -14.37 -36.58 18.34
N GLN A 462 -13.07 -36.84 18.43
CA GLN A 462 -12.51 -38.18 18.22
C GLN A 462 -11.38 -38.44 19.20
N LYS A 463 -10.81 -39.64 19.16
CA LYS A 463 -9.57 -39.94 19.88
C LYS A 463 -8.35 -39.68 19.02
N ALA A 464 -7.28 -39.20 19.64
CA ALA A 464 -6.00 -38.90 19.02
C ALA A 464 -4.84 -39.50 19.80
N HIS A 465 -3.79 -39.91 19.10
CA HIS A 465 -2.55 -40.37 19.72
C HIS A 465 -1.76 -39.18 20.24
N ARG A 466 -1.41 -39.19 21.52
CA ARG A 466 -0.66 -38.12 22.16
C ARG A 466 0.82 -38.47 22.21
N PHE A 467 1.65 -37.53 21.75
CA PHE A 467 3.10 -37.62 21.81
C PHE A 467 3.68 -36.52 22.68
N THR A 468 4.75 -36.82 23.41
CA THR A 468 5.62 -35.82 24.03
C THR A 468 7.00 -35.85 23.41
N VAL A 469 7.73 -34.75 23.53
CA VAL A 469 9.17 -34.64 23.21
C VAL A 469 9.96 -34.46 24.50
N PRO A 470 11.30 -34.51 24.52
CA PRO A 470 12.09 -34.17 25.71
C PRO A 470 11.76 -32.76 26.25
N GLU A 471 11.86 -32.58 27.57
CA GLU A 471 11.47 -31.33 28.23
C GLU A 471 12.35 -30.16 27.77
N GLY A 472 11.73 -29.02 27.45
CA GLY A 472 12.42 -27.83 26.96
C GLY A 472 12.70 -27.81 25.45
N GLU A 473 12.31 -28.85 24.72
CA GLU A 473 12.52 -28.89 23.27
C GLU A 473 11.53 -28.01 22.50
N GLY A 474 12.05 -27.32 21.47
CA GLY A 474 11.31 -26.45 20.57
C GLY A 474 10.97 -27.13 19.24
N ALA A 475 11.23 -26.45 18.12
CA ALA A 475 11.07 -27.00 16.77
C ALA A 475 12.19 -27.98 16.38
N GLY A 476 11.98 -28.80 15.35
CA GLY A 476 13.02 -29.62 14.74
C GLY A 476 13.46 -30.86 15.55
N VAL A 477 12.61 -31.32 16.47
CA VAL A 477 12.86 -32.53 17.25
C VAL A 477 12.86 -33.76 16.32
N PRO A 478 13.91 -34.59 16.31
CA PRO A 478 13.94 -35.80 15.50
C PRO A 478 12.88 -36.83 15.91
N PRO A 479 12.40 -37.68 14.98
CA PRO A 479 11.28 -38.58 15.24
C PRO A 479 11.50 -39.57 16.39
N GLU A 480 12.74 -40.03 16.57
CA GLU A 480 13.13 -40.95 17.65
C GLU A 480 12.95 -40.37 19.06
N TYR A 481 12.71 -39.07 19.18
CA TYR A 481 12.45 -38.39 20.45
C TYR A 481 10.98 -38.09 20.71
N TYR A 482 10.09 -38.36 19.73
CA TYR A 482 8.65 -38.33 19.96
C TYR A 482 8.22 -39.62 20.65
N THR A 483 7.85 -39.51 21.92
CA THR A 483 7.42 -40.63 22.75
C THR A 483 5.89 -40.68 22.78
N PHE A 484 5.33 -41.81 22.37
CA PHE A 484 3.89 -42.06 22.50
C PHE A 484 3.51 -42.22 23.99
N GLU A 485 2.46 -41.52 24.41
CA GLU A 485 1.96 -41.58 25.79
C GLU A 485 0.68 -42.42 25.87
N ASP A 486 -0.38 -41.96 25.20
CA ASP A 486 -1.74 -42.50 25.31
C ASP A 486 -2.65 -42.10 24.13
N PHE A 487 -3.91 -42.52 24.18
CA PHE A 487 -4.93 -42.30 23.16
C PHE A 487 -6.16 -41.60 23.77
N VAL A 488 -6.24 -40.28 23.59
CA VAL A 488 -7.09 -39.35 24.35
C VAL A 488 -8.09 -38.60 23.45
N ASP A 489 -9.16 -38.07 24.04
CA ASP A 489 -10.19 -37.34 23.28
C ASP A 489 -9.72 -35.94 22.85
N VAL A 490 -10.08 -35.54 21.63
CA VAL A 490 -9.87 -34.22 21.04
C VAL A 490 -11.18 -33.65 20.49
N PRO A 491 -11.39 -32.32 20.51
CA PRO A 491 -12.69 -31.69 20.23
C PRO A 491 -12.94 -31.45 18.73
N PHE A 492 -12.42 -32.32 17.87
CA PHE A 492 -12.56 -32.23 16.43
C PHE A 492 -12.51 -33.61 15.79
N GLU A 493 -12.94 -33.69 14.54
CA GLU A 493 -12.81 -34.89 13.72
C GLU A 493 -11.99 -34.61 12.46
N MET A 494 -11.29 -35.64 11.97
CA MET A 494 -10.55 -35.62 10.71
C MET A 494 -11.21 -36.54 9.70
N TRP A 495 -11.52 -36.03 8.51
CA TRP A 495 -12.23 -36.78 7.48
C TRP A 495 -11.50 -36.75 6.15
N ASP A 496 -11.31 -37.92 5.56
CA ASP A 496 -11.16 -38.08 4.13
C ASP A 496 -12.53 -37.85 3.47
N VAL A 497 -12.65 -36.71 2.80
CA VAL A 497 -13.91 -36.27 2.18
C VAL A 497 -14.19 -37.03 0.88
N GLU A 498 -13.16 -37.62 0.27
CA GLU A 498 -13.29 -38.31 -1.02
C GLU A 498 -13.86 -39.71 -0.83
N ASN A 499 -13.45 -40.38 0.23
CA ASN A 499 -13.86 -41.75 0.55
C ASN A 499 -14.89 -41.83 1.69
N ASP A 500 -15.34 -40.69 2.22
CA ASP A 500 -16.28 -40.60 3.35
C ASP A 500 -15.82 -41.42 4.56
N CYS A 501 -14.54 -41.24 4.92
CA CYS A 501 -13.86 -42.03 5.93
C CYS A 501 -13.24 -41.12 7.00
N GLN A 502 -13.48 -41.41 8.27
CA GLN A 502 -12.81 -40.71 9.37
C GLN A 502 -11.35 -41.22 9.50
N LEU A 503 -10.42 -40.31 9.76
CA LEU A 503 -8.98 -40.57 9.81
C LEU A 503 -8.42 -40.50 11.23
N MET A 504 -7.40 -41.31 11.51
CA MET A 504 -6.60 -41.19 12.72
C MET A 504 -5.80 -39.89 12.72
N VAL A 505 -5.64 -39.33 13.92
CA VAL A 505 -4.89 -38.09 14.15
C VAL A 505 -3.99 -38.28 15.36
N SER A 506 -2.82 -37.65 15.32
CA SER A 506 -1.97 -37.52 16.48
C SER A 506 -1.58 -36.07 16.72
N PHE A 507 -1.14 -35.78 17.94
CA PHE A 507 -0.68 -34.44 18.29
C PHE A 507 0.50 -34.46 19.25
N ARG A 508 1.29 -33.39 19.21
CA ARG A 508 2.32 -33.11 20.20
C ARG A 508 1.68 -32.39 21.39
N ASP A 509 1.81 -32.95 22.58
CA ASP A 509 1.46 -32.27 23.84
C ASP A 509 2.72 -31.58 24.38
N GLN A 510 2.85 -30.29 24.06
CA GLN A 510 4.01 -29.50 24.45
C GLN A 510 4.07 -29.26 25.96
N ASP A 511 2.90 -28.98 26.55
CA ASP A 511 2.76 -28.64 27.96
C ASP A 511 2.70 -29.87 28.88
N ARG A 512 2.63 -31.07 28.31
CA ARG A 512 2.51 -32.37 29.01
C ARG A 512 1.30 -32.45 29.93
N ASN A 513 0.22 -31.77 29.57
CA ASN A 513 -0.96 -31.63 30.42
C ASN A 513 -2.03 -32.71 30.17
N GLY A 514 -1.84 -33.59 29.18
CA GLY A 514 -2.77 -34.68 28.88
C GLY A 514 -3.86 -34.33 27.87
N ALA A 515 -3.86 -33.13 27.29
CA ALA A 515 -4.91 -32.65 26.41
C ALA A 515 -4.35 -31.95 25.16
N PHE A 516 -5.20 -31.87 24.13
CA PHE A 516 -4.97 -30.93 23.04
C PHE A 516 -5.61 -29.58 23.42
N ASN A 517 -4.77 -28.56 23.57
CA ASN A 517 -5.20 -27.21 23.90
C ASN A 517 -4.36 -26.19 23.16
N LEU A 518 -5.00 -25.17 22.61
CA LEU A 518 -4.26 -24.06 22.03
C LEU A 518 -4.00 -23.03 23.11
N VAL A 519 -2.77 -22.55 23.17
CA VAL A 519 -2.40 -21.39 23.99
C VAL A 519 -1.99 -20.23 23.09
N GLU A 520 -2.17 -19.02 23.60
CA GLU A 520 -1.72 -17.81 22.93
C GLU A 520 -0.19 -17.80 22.88
N ARG A 521 0.37 -17.52 21.70
CA ARG A 521 1.81 -17.58 21.49
C ARG A 521 2.48 -16.30 21.98
N VAL A 522 3.52 -16.48 22.80
CA VAL A 522 4.49 -15.42 23.09
C VAL A 522 5.57 -15.44 22.00
N TYR A 523 5.71 -14.37 21.22
CA TYR A 523 6.60 -14.36 20.03
C TYR A 523 8.07 -14.65 20.34
N ASP A 524 8.54 -14.27 21.53
CA ASP A 524 9.92 -14.52 21.98
C ASP A 524 10.13 -15.91 22.60
N ASP A 525 9.05 -16.69 22.76
CA ASP A 525 9.11 -18.05 23.28
C ASP A 525 9.10 -19.08 22.12
N ASN A 526 10.18 -19.85 22.05
CA ASN A 526 10.35 -20.91 21.05
C ASN A 526 9.82 -22.27 21.51
N ILE A 527 9.23 -22.37 22.69
CA ILE A 527 8.77 -23.61 23.31
C ILE A 527 7.25 -23.61 23.42
N SER A 528 6.65 -22.58 24.02
CA SER A 528 5.20 -22.52 24.32
C SER A 528 4.31 -22.62 23.07
N GLY A 529 3.15 -23.27 23.22
CA GLY A 529 2.09 -23.34 22.22
C GLY A 529 2.43 -24.16 20.98
N ARG A 530 3.14 -25.29 21.16
CA ARG A 530 3.57 -26.21 20.09
C ARG A 530 2.72 -27.48 20.00
N GLU A 531 1.41 -27.31 20.03
CA GLU A 531 0.44 -28.39 19.84
C GLU A 531 0.32 -28.75 18.36
N TYR A 532 1.38 -29.37 17.83
CA TYR A 532 1.42 -29.86 16.46
C TYR A 532 0.35 -30.90 16.21
N LEU A 533 -0.19 -30.88 15.00
CA LEU A 533 -1.23 -31.79 14.56
C LEU A 533 -0.75 -32.58 13.35
N PHE A 534 -0.89 -33.90 13.44
CA PHE A 534 -0.42 -34.87 12.45
C PHE A 534 -1.60 -35.71 11.97
N VAL A 535 -1.93 -35.62 10.68
CA VAL A 535 -3.05 -36.33 10.06
C VAL A 535 -2.53 -37.60 9.39
N HIS A 536 -3.14 -38.75 9.67
CA HIS A 536 -2.66 -40.03 9.15
C HIS A 536 -3.62 -40.61 8.10
N ALA A 537 -3.08 -41.23 7.04
CA ALA A 537 -3.82 -42.03 6.05
C ALA A 537 -4.20 -43.40 6.63
N VAL A 538 -4.88 -43.38 7.79
CA VAL A 538 -5.29 -44.57 8.55
C VAL A 538 -6.72 -44.34 9.01
N GLU A 539 -7.60 -45.31 8.75
CA GLU A 539 -9.00 -45.26 9.16
C GLU A 539 -9.12 -45.18 10.70
N TYR A 540 -10.03 -44.33 11.18
CA TYR A 540 -10.27 -44.10 12.60
C TYR A 540 -10.97 -45.29 13.27
N ASP A 541 -10.50 -45.66 14.46
CA ASP A 541 -11.10 -46.65 15.35
C ASP A 541 -11.14 -46.09 16.77
N SER A 542 -12.34 -45.84 17.29
CA SER A 542 -12.56 -45.29 18.63
C SER A 542 -12.16 -46.22 19.78
N LEU A 543 -12.05 -47.53 19.52
CA LEU A 543 -11.83 -48.55 20.55
C LEU A 543 -10.37 -49.02 20.61
N VAL A 544 -9.62 -48.90 19.51
CA VAL A 544 -8.29 -49.48 19.39
C VAL A 544 -7.29 -48.42 18.93
N SER A 545 -6.25 -48.18 19.74
CA SER A 545 -5.11 -47.37 19.30
C SER A 545 -4.33 -48.11 18.21
N ASN A 546 -4.06 -47.46 17.08
CA ASN A 546 -3.25 -48.05 16.00
C ASN A 546 -1.81 -48.32 16.49
N VAL A 547 -1.35 -49.56 16.35
CA VAL A 547 -0.06 -50.02 16.89
C VAL A 547 1.17 -49.39 16.21
N ASP A 548 1.04 -49.00 14.94
CA ASP A 548 2.12 -48.38 14.18
C ASP A 548 2.26 -46.89 14.53
N ILE A 549 1.17 -46.24 14.93
CA ILE A 549 1.18 -44.88 15.48
C ILE A 549 1.56 -44.90 16.98
N SER A 550 1.13 -45.91 17.75
CA SER A 550 1.39 -46.04 19.20
C SER A 550 2.81 -46.51 19.55
N THR A 551 3.83 -45.98 18.88
CA THR A 551 5.25 -46.29 19.11
C THR A 551 6.08 -45.00 19.06
N THR A 552 7.33 -45.04 19.54
CA THR A 552 8.27 -43.92 19.41
C THR A 552 8.44 -43.54 17.93
N GLY A 553 8.25 -42.26 17.61
CA GLY A 553 8.29 -41.75 16.23
C GLY A 553 7.07 -42.11 15.37
N GLY A 554 6.06 -42.77 15.93
CA GLY A 554 4.88 -43.23 15.18
C GLY A 554 4.03 -42.13 14.55
N TYR A 555 4.26 -40.85 14.90
CA TYR A 555 3.57 -39.71 14.26
C TYR A 555 3.90 -39.58 12.75
N GLU A 556 4.98 -40.19 12.27
CA GLU A 556 5.33 -40.22 10.83
C GLU A 556 4.63 -41.36 10.07
N TYR A 557 4.04 -42.34 10.77
CA TYR A 557 3.42 -43.47 10.10
C TYR A 557 2.22 -43.00 9.25
N LYS A 558 2.29 -43.18 7.93
CA LYS A 558 1.23 -42.76 7.01
C LYS A 558 0.84 -41.28 7.16
N LEU A 559 1.78 -40.41 7.54
CA LEU A 559 1.52 -38.98 7.71
C LEU A 559 1.12 -38.33 6.38
N LEU A 560 -0.06 -37.71 6.33
CA LEU A 560 -0.54 -36.91 5.21
C LEU A 560 -0.11 -35.46 5.36
N TYR A 561 -0.55 -34.83 6.45
CA TYR A 561 -0.42 -33.40 6.68
C TYR A 561 0.09 -33.14 8.08
N PHE A 562 1.05 -32.22 8.18
CA PHE A 562 1.55 -31.67 9.43
C PHE A 562 1.20 -30.18 9.50
N LEU A 563 0.50 -29.80 10.56
CA LEU A 563 0.02 -28.46 10.84
C LEU A 563 0.50 -27.99 12.22
N TRP A 564 0.69 -26.68 12.36
CA TRP A 564 0.87 -26.04 13.67
C TRP A 564 -0.28 -25.06 13.93
N PRO A 565 -1.34 -25.50 14.62
CA PRO A 565 -2.40 -24.60 15.07
C PRO A 565 -1.94 -23.73 16.24
N GLY A 566 -2.51 -22.52 16.35
CA GLY A 566 -2.29 -21.61 17.47
C GLY A 566 -3.57 -20.90 17.88
N LEU A 567 -3.62 -20.39 19.11
CA LEU A 567 -4.74 -19.59 19.59
C LEU A 567 -4.58 -18.13 19.10
N PRO A 568 -5.60 -17.53 18.47
CA PRO A 568 -5.56 -16.10 18.12
C PRO A 568 -5.41 -15.23 19.38
N GLU A 569 -4.80 -14.06 19.22
CA GLU A 569 -4.61 -13.09 20.30
C GLU A 569 -5.94 -12.74 20.98
N ASN A 570 -5.94 -12.58 22.31
CA ASN A 570 -7.13 -12.26 23.10
C ASN A 570 -8.32 -13.24 22.93
N SER A 571 -8.06 -14.47 22.47
CA SER A 571 -9.08 -15.51 22.32
C SER A 571 -8.96 -16.57 23.42
N GLU A 572 -10.00 -17.36 23.62
CA GLU A 572 -10.02 -18.45 24.61
C GLU A 572 -10.24 -19.79 23.91
N TRP A 573 -9.36 -20.76 24.16
CA TRP A 573 -9.58 -22.13 23.74
C TRP A 573 -10.59 -22.81 24.66
N ASN A 574 -11.83 -22.94 24.21
CA ASN A 574 -12.87 -23.66 24.94
C ASN A 574 -13.32 -24.91 24.16
N PRO A 575 -12.75 -26.10 24.46
CA PRO A 575 -13.03 -27.33 23.70
C PRO A 575 -14.47 -27.82 23.87
N LEU A 576 -15.21 -27.34 24.88
CA LEU A 576 -16.61 -27.71 25.12
C LEU A 576 -17.61 -26.83 24.35
N ASN A 577 -17.15 -25.73 23.75
CA ASN A 577 -18.01 -24.73 23.12
C ASN A 577 -17.44 -24.20 21.79
N LEU A 578 -16.93 -25.10 20.95
CA LEU A 578 -16.48 -24.74 19.61
C LEU A 578 -17.68 -24.56 18.66
N PRO A 579 -17.72 -23.48 17.85
CA PRO A 579 -18.80 -23.27 16.88
C PRO A 579 -18.70 -24.30 15.73
N PRO A 580 -19.83 -24.64 15.07
CA PRO A 580 -19.80 -25.40 13.82
C PRO A 580 -18.89 -24.71 12.80
N SER A 581 -17.77 -25.36 12.51
CA SER A 581 -16.71 -24.78 11.69
C SER A 581 -15.85 -25.88 11.10
N ARG A 582 -15.05 -25.55 10.08
CA ARG A 582 -14.23 -26.53 9.38
C ARG A 582 -12.97 -25.95 8.74
N ILE A 583 -12.01 -26.82 8.49
CA ILE A 583 -10.81 -26.54 7.69
C ILE A 583 -10.73 -27.59 6.60
N LEU A 584 -10.59 -27.19 5.34
CA LEU A 584 -10.50 -28.10 4.19
C LEU A 584 -9.13 -27.99 3.52
N ILE A 585 -8.34 -29.05 3.58
CA ILE A 585 -7.07 -29.18 2.88
C ILE A 585 -7.35 -29.82 1.52
N ASN A 586 -7.21 -29.03 0.46
CA ASN A 586 -7.54 -29.45 -0.90
C ASN A 586 -6.32 -30.06 -1.60
N TRP A 587 -6.25 -31.39 -1.63
CA TRP A 587 -5.33 -32.14 -2.49
C TRP A 587 -5.90 -32.34 -3.89
N GLY A 588 -5.07 -32.22 -4.92
CA GLY A 588 -5.47 -32.48 -6.30
C GLY A 588 -4.49 -31.94 -7.31
N SER A 589 -4.92 -31.82 -8.56
CA SER A 589 -4.10 -31.27 -9.65
C SER A 589 -4.69 -29.98 -10.20
N MET A 590 -3.86 -28.93 -10.33
CA MET A 590 -4.25 -27.74 -11.06
C MET A 590 -4.43 -28.04 -12.55
N GLN A 591 -5.47 -27.48 -13.14
CA GLN A 591 -5.69 -27.49 -14.59
C GLN A 591 -5.03 -26.27 -15.20
N TYR A 592 -4.26 -26.47 -16.28
CA TYR A 592 -3.54 -25.41 -16.96
C TYR A 592 -4.03 -25.27 -18.39
N ARG A 593 -4.14 -24.03 -18.87
CA ARG A 593 -4.50 -23.71 -20.24
C ARG A 593 -3.49 -22.78 -20.90
N GLU A 594 -3.19 -23.06 -22.16
CA GLU A 594 -2.22 -22.27 -22.90
C GLU A 594 -2.74 -20.84 -23.08
N ALA A 595 -1.84 -19.86 -22.96
CA ALA A 595 -2.09 -18.48 -23.30
C ALA A 595 -0.90 -17.88 -24.05
N TYR A 596 -1.19 -16.90 -24.88
CA TYR A 596 -0.22 -16.07 -25.59
C TYR A 596 -0.26 -14.67 -25.02
N THR A 597 0.91 -14.15 -24.64
CA THR A 597 1.02 -12.87 -23.97
C THR A 597 1.56 -11.80 -24.94
N THR A 598 0.84 -10.69 -25.05
CA THR A 598 1.31 -9.49 -25.75
C THR A 598 1.55 -8.38 -24.72
N VAL A 599 2.79 -7.93 -24.59
CA VAL A 599 3.11 -6.73 -23.81
C VAL A 599 2.72 -5.51 -24.63
N LEU A 600 1.92 -4.64 -24.02
CA LEU A 600 1.39 -3.43 -24.65
C LEU A 600 2.00 -2.17 -24.03
N ALA A 601 2.42 -2.20 -22.76
CA ALA A 601 3.25 -1.15 -22.16
C ALA A 601 4.18 -1.72 -21.09
N ASP A 602 5.44 -1.25 -21.09
CA ASP A 602 6.46 -1.56 -20.09
C ASP A 602 7.53 -0.43 -20.02
N ASP A 603 8.69 -0.71 -19.42
CA ASP A 603 9.80 0.25 -19.30
C ASP A 603 10.44 0.63 -20.66
N LYS A 604 10.02 0.03 -21.77
CA LYS A 604 10.59 0.21 -23.11
C LYS A 604 9.54 0.53 -24.17
N LEU A 605 8.39 -0.13 -24.12
CA LEU A 605 7.27 0.05 -25.05
C LEU A 605 6.21 0.94 -24.41
N ASN A 606 5.78 1.97 -25.14
CA ASN A 606 4.78 2.94 -24.67
C ASN A 606 5.15 3.50 -23.28
N SER A 607 6.42 3.82 -23.06
CA SER A 607 6.97 4.29 -21.77
C SER A 607 6.40 5.63 -21.29
N GLU A 608 5.66 6.33 -22.17
CA GLU A 608 4.88 7.51 -21.82
C GLU A 608 3.57 7.20 -21.07
N LEU A 609 3.04 5.98 -21.19
CA LEU A 609 1.94 5.52 -20.34
C LEU A 609 2.50 5.28 -18.94
N HIS A 610 1.90 5.91 -17.94
CA HIS A 610 2.33 5.69 -16.56
C HIS A 610 2.06 4.23 -16.15
N VAL A 611 2.96 3.68 -15.34
CA VAL A 611 2.82 2.35 -14.74
C VAL A 611 1.72 2.34 -13.65
N ASP A 612 1.48 1.19 -13.02
CA ASP A 612 0.55 1.02 -11.90
C ASP A 612 -0.91 1.22 -12.31
N HIS A 613 -1.42 0.26 -13.07
CA HIS A 613 -2.75 0.27 -13.69
C HIS A 613 -3.84 -0.23 -12.72
N HIS A 614 -4.97 0.48 -12.66
CA HIS A 614 -6.00 0.31 -11.63
C HIS A 614 -7.43 0.10 -12.13
N ASP A 615 -7.79 0.66 -13.28
CA ASP A 615 -9.12 0.49 -13.90
C ASP A 615 -9.00 0.51 -15.42
N ILE A 616 -9.86 -0.24 -16.11
CA ILE A 616 -9.90 -0.32 -17.57
C ILE A 616 -11.35 -0.23 -18.00
N GLN A 617 -11.68 0.79 -18.79
CA GLN A 617 -12.99 1.02 -19.34
C GLN A 617 -12.94 1.02 -20.87
N PHE A 618 -13.98 0.45 -21.50
CA PHE A 618 -14.10 0.42 -22.94
C PHE A 618 -15.22 1.35 -23.40
N PHE A 619 -14.91 2.23 -24.37
CA PHE A 619 -15.94 2.88 -25.16
C PHE A 619 -16.17 2.08 -26.43
N ILE A 620 -17.37 1.50 -26.58
CA ILE A 620 -17.73 0.74 -27.77
C ILE A 620 -18.31 1.69 -28.82
N HIS A 621 -17.65 1.80 -29.98
CA HIS A 621 -18.10 2.69 -31.05
C HIS A 621 -19.42 2.18 -31.66
N PRO A 622 -20.53 2.92 -31.54
CA PRO A 622 -21.84 2.43 -31.97
C PRO A 622 -22.01 2.34 -33.49
N SER A 623 -21.16 3.03 -34.25
CA SER A 623 -21.22 3.12 -35.72
C SER A 623 -20.18 2.27 -36.44
N GLU A 624 -19.29 1.60 -35.72
CA GLU A 624 -18.16 0.86 -36.29
C GLU A 624 -18.12 -0.56 -35.70
N GLU A 625 -18.03 -1.56 -36.58
CA GLU A 625 -18.14 -2.96 -36.16
C GLU A 625 -16.86 -3.41 -35.44
N ASN A 626 -17.03 -3.91 -34.20
CA ASN A 626 -15.97 -4.48 -33.36
C ASN A 626 -14.79 -3.54 -33.05
N THR A 627 -15.01 -2.23 -33.04
CA THR A 627 -14.00 -1.23 -32.65
C THR A 627 -14.34 -0.63 -31.30
N PHE A 628 -13.31 -0.31 -30.52
CA PHE A 628 -13.45 0.29 -29.20
C PHE A 628 -12.22 1.11 -28.83
N ASP A 629 -12.42 2.08 -27.94
CA ASP A 629 -11.33 2.78 -27.27
C ASP A 629 -11.11 2.19 -25.87
N ILE A 630 -9.87 2.28 -25.38
CA ILE A 630 -9.49 1.92 -24.01
C ILE A 630 -9.18 3.21 -23.25
N ILE A 631 -9.86 3.39 -22.13
CA ILE A 631 -9.56 4.42 -21.14
C ILE A 631 -9.10 3.71 -19.88
N GLU A 632 -7.91 4.03 -19.41
CA GLU A 632 -7.19 3.32 -18.37
C GLU A 632 -6.81 4.27 -17.23
N ALA A 633 -6.94 3.85 -15.98
CA ALA A 633 -6.63 4.66 -14.79
C ALA A 633 -5.34 4.18 -14.12
N ASN A 634 -4.38 5.08 -13.92
CA ASN A 634 -3.05 4.76 -13.39
C ASN A 634 -2.55 5.80 -12.36
N ASP A 635 -1.34 5.59 -11.83
CA ASP A 635 -0.73 6.49 -10.83
C ASP A 635 -0.34 7.88 -11.37
N GLY A 636 -0.24 8.01 -12.70
CA GLY A 636 -0.01 9.27 -13.41
C GLY A 636 -1.28 9.93 -13.97
N GLY A 637 -2.46 9.39 -13.64
CA GLY A 637 -3.74 9.87 -14.13
C GLY A 637 -4.45 8.87 -15.05
N ILE A 638 -4.58 9.21 -16.33
CA ILE A 638 -5.42 8.47 -17.28
C ILE A 638 -4.64 8.18 -18.56
N GLY A 639 -4.66 6.93 -19.01
CA GLY A 639 -4.22 6.50 -20.34
C GLY A 639 -5.38 6.40 -21.33
N PHE A 640 -5.13 6.73 -22.60
CA PHE A 640 -6.07 6.54 -23.70
C PHE A 640 -5.42 5.77 -24.85
N SER A 641 -6.15 4.82 -25.43
CA SER A 641 -5.79 4.13 -26.67
C SER A 641 -7.01 3.91 -27.56
N SER A 642 -6.81 4.00 -28.89
CA SER A 642 -7.85 3.78 -29.91
C SER A 642 -7.50 2.62 -30.87
N ASP A 643 -6.45 1.86 -30.57
CA ASP A 643 -5.90 0.81 -31.44
C ASP A 643 -5.67 -0.52 -30.71
N GLU A 644 -6.49 -0.78 -29.68
CA GLU A 644 -6.43 -1.94 -28.78
C GLU A 644 -5.18 -1.96 -27.88
N GLY A 645 -4.68 -0.77 -27.49
CA GLY A 645 -3.53 -0.63 -26.60
C GLY A 645 -2.17 -0.76 -27.28
N LYS A 646 -2.11 -0.75 -28.62
CA LYS A 646 -0.83 -0.80 -29.36
C LYS A 646 -0.07 0.50 -29.23
N THR A 647 -0.77 1.63 -29.19
CA THR A 647 -0.23 2.95 -28.88
C THR A 647 -1.05 3.61 -27.77
N TRP A 648 -0.38 4.44 -26.96
CA TRP A 648 -0.98 5.11 -25.82
C TRP A 648 -0.76 6.61 -25.85
N LYS A 649 -1.69 7.32 -25.22
CA LYS A 649 -1.57 8.74 -24.89
C LYS A 649 -1.88 8.89 -23.41
N GLN A 650 -0.93 9.39 -22.63
CA GLN A 650 -1.21 9.86 -21.28
C GLN A 650 -2.04 11.15 -21.35
N ILE A 651 -3.22 11.13 -20.76
CA ILE A 651 -4.14 12.25 -20.61
C ILE A 651 -3.78 12.96 -19.31
N ASN A 652 -2.93 13.98 -19.43
CA ASN A 652 -2.36 14.69 -18.29
C ASN A 652 -2.72 16.19 -18.29
N ARG A 653 -3.41 16.67 -19.33
CA ARG A 653 -3.67 18.11 -19.49
C ARG A 653 -4.84 18.59 -18.65
N GLY A 654 -4.57 19.46 -17.67
CA GLY A 654 -5.60 20.11 -16.86
C GLY A 654 -6.31 19.20 -15.86
N TYR A 655 -5.84 17.96 -15.69
CA TYR A 655 -6.29 17.01 -14.67
C TYR A 655 -5.38 17.10 -13.44
N LEU A 656 -5.69 18.06 -12.56
CA LEU A 656 -4.75 18.59 -11.57
C LEU A 656 -4.93 17.88 -10.23
N THR A 657 -4.52 16.61 -10.19
CA THR A 657 -4.70 15.70 -9.03
C THR A 657 -3.38 15.29 -8.36
N THR A 658 -2.26 15.84 -8.81
CA THR A 658 -0.94 15.51 -8.27
C THR A 658 -0.77 15.97 -6.83
N GLN A 659 -0.14 15.11 -6.03
CA GLN A 659 0.20 15.39 -4.65
C GLN A 659 1.65 15.85 -4.54
N PHE A 660 1.84 17.06 -4.02
CA PHE A 660 3.17 17.62 -3.75
C PHE A 660 3.66 17.28 -2.35
N TYR A 661 4.95 17.03 -2.23
CA TYR A 661 5.66 16.96 -0.95
C TYR A 661 6.43 18.24 -0.63
N GLY A 662 6.92 18.92 -1.67
CA GLY A 662 7.67 20.15 -1.51
C GLY A 662 7.73 20.95 -2.81
N ILE A 663 7.78 22.26 -2.69
CA ILE A 663 7.86 23.22 -3.80
C ILE A 663 8.90 24.30 -3.53
N ALA A 664 9.44 24.87 -4.61
CA ALA A 664 10.27 26.07 -4.58
C ALA A 664 9.98 26.97 -5.79
N LYS A 665 10.30 28.26 -5.65
CA LYS A 665 10.11 29.29 -6.68
C LYS A 665 11.39 30.05 -6.96
N ARG A 666 11.61 30.40 -8.23
CA ARG A 666 12.66 31.34 -8.63
C ARG A 666 12.35 32.77 -8.17
N SER A 667 13.26 33.40 -7.44
CA SER A 667 13.12 34.81 -7.07
C SER A 667 13.04 35.71 -8.31
N GLY A 668 12.06 36.62 -8.34
CA GLY A 668 11.82 37.57 -9.42
C GLY A 668 11.12 37.01 -10.67
N ALA A 669 10.76 35.73 -10.69
CA ALA A 669 10.05 35.08 -11.81
C ALA A 669 8.90 34.20 -11.31
N HIS A 670 7.94 33.91 -12.19
CA HIS A 670 6.90 32.89 -11.93
C HIS A 670 7.35 31.54 -12.49
N GLU A 671 8.51 31.07 -12.04
CA GLU A 671 9.06 29.75 -12.36
C GLU A 671 9.14 28.92 -11.08
N TYR A 672 8.79 27.65 -11.17
CA TYR A 672 8.55 26.77 -10.03
C TYR A 672 9.16 25.39 -10.27
N ILE A 673 9.51 24.72 -9.18
CA ILE A 673 9.90 23.32 -9.15
C ILE A 673 9.21 22.65 -7.96
N GLY A 674 8.80 21.40 -8.10
CA GLY A 674 8.22 20.67 -6.99
C GLY A 674 8.37 19.16 -7.12
N GLY A 675 8.54 18.52 -5.96
CA GLY A 675 8.58 17.07 -5.81
C GLY A 675 7.19 16.53 -5.51
N MET A 676 6.86 15.41 -6.15
CA MET A 676 5.53 14.81 -6.18
C MET A 676 5.60 13.33 -5.86
N GLN A 677 4.54 12.81 -5.25
CA GLN A 677 4.38 11.37 -5.01
C GLN A 677 4.19 10.62 -6.34
N ASP A 678 4.87 9.48 -6.49
CA ASP A 678 4.89 8.54 -7.62
C ASP A 678 5.38 9.14 -8.96
N ASN A 679 5.49 10.47 -9.05
CA ASN A 679 5.69 11.22 -10.30
C ASN A 679 7.04 11.94 -10.39
N GLY A 680 7.85 11.93 -9.33
CA GLY A 680 9.16 12.58 -9.31
C GLY A 680 9.13 14.09 -9.13
N THR A 681 10.18 14.75 -9.60
CA THR A 681 10.32 16.22 -9.51
C THR A 681 10.14 16.87 -10.87
N TRP A 682 9.28 17.88 -10.94
CA TRP A 682 8.95 18.60 -12.17
C TRP A 682 9.22 20.09 -12.02
N GLN A 683 9.68 20.73 -13.11
CA GLN A 683 10.05 22.14 -13.13
C GLN A 683 9.35 22.87 -14.30
N SER A 684 8.82 24.06 -14.05
CA SER A 684 8.27 24.91 -15.11
C SER A 684 9.35 25.33 -16.12
N PRO A 685 9.01 25.56 -17.41
CA PRO A 685 9.97 25.96 -18.42
C PRO A 685 10.73 27.25 -18.05
N ASN A 686 12.05 27.24 -18.26
CA ASN A 686 12.91 28.40 -17.98
C ASN A 686 12.56 29.58 -18.90
N GLY A 687 12.47 30.79 -18.33
CA GLY A 687 12.17 32.02 -19.06
C GLY A 687 10.69 32.23 -19.38
N ALA A 688 9.81 31.34 -18.91
CA ALA A 688 8.36 31.45 -19.08
C ALA A 688 7.66 31.62 -17.73
N SER A 689 6.63 32.47 -17.69
CA SER A 689 5.77 32.58 -16.51
C SER A 689 4.79 31.42 -16.49
N ALA A 690 4.86 30.56 -15.47
CA ALA A 690 3.95 29.44 -15.31
C ALA A 690 2.52 29.91 -14.99
N ILE A 691 1.56 29.18 -15.56
CA ILE A 691 0.10 29.30 -15.35
C ILE A 691 -0.48 27.89 -15.18
N SER A 692 -1.76 27.76 -14.84
CA SER A 692 -2.42 26.48 -14.55
C SER A 692 -2.28 25.42 -15.66
N THR A 693 -2.10 25.82 -16.92
CA THR A 693 -1.95 24.90 -18.06
C THR A 693 -0.51 24.77 -18.56
N THR A 694 0.48 25.32 -17.85
CA THR A 694 1.88 25.23 -18.27
C THR A 694 2.37 23.80 -18.13
N GLU A 695 2.91 23.23 -19.20
CA GLU A 695 3.57 21.93 -19.17
C GLU A 695 4.93 22.08 -18.50
N TYR A 696 5.16 21.32 -17.43
CA TYR A 696 6.43 21.29 -16.74
C TYR A 696 7.29 20.20 -17.34
N ASP A 697 8.60 20.29 -17.13
CA ASP A 697 9.59 19.32 -17.54
C ASP A 697 9.94 18.39 -16.36
N PHE A 698 9.95 17.09 -16.60
CA PHE A 698 10.43 16.09 -15.65
C PHE A 698 11.94 16.23 -15.41
N ARG A 699 12.38 16.22 -14.15
CA ARG A 699 13.79 16.45 -13.76
C ARG A 699 14.40 15.32 -12.94
N ILE A 700 13.66 14.73 -12.01
CA ILE A 700 14.16 13.70 -11.09
C ILE A 700 13.14 12.58 -10.95
N GLU A 701 13.60 11.34 -11.06
CA GLU A 701 12.88 10.08 -10.90
C GLU A 701 12.57 9.69 -9.44
N GLY A 702 11.67 8.71 -9.27
CA GLY A 702 11.19 8.22 -7.96
C GLY A 702 10.13 9.14 -7.36
N ASP A 703 9.94 9.07 -6.04
CA ASP A 703 9.19 10.10 -5.31
C ASP A 703 10.03 11.38 -5.19
N GLY A 704 9.48 12.52 -5.63
CA GLY A 704 10.11 13.82 -5.44
C GLY A 704 9.74 14.44 -4.10
N PHE A 705 10.70 14.96 -3.34
CA PHE A 705 10.46 15.62 -2.05
C PHE A 705 10.85 17.11 -2.10
N GLU A 706 11.56 17.61 -1.08
CA GLU A 706 11.86 19.03 -0.98
C GLU A 706 12.83 19.49 -2.08
N ALA A 707 12.59 20.71 -2.54
CA ALA A 707 13.44 21.43 -3.48
C ALA A 707 13.78 22.81 -2.91
N LEU A 708 14.97 23.32 -3.26
CA LEU A 708 15.45 24.66 -2.91
C LEU A 708 15.92 25.37 -4.18
N TRP A 709 15.56 26.64 -4.33
CA TRP A 709 16.01 27.49 -5.43
C TRP A 709 16.88 28.63 -4.91
N HIS A 710 18.11 28.75 -5.40
CA HIS A 710 19.01 29.80 -4.91
C HIS A 710 18.53 31.20 -5.33
N PRO A 711 18.27 32.14 -4.39
CA PRO A 711 17.68 33.44 -4.70
C PRO A 711 18.60 34.40 -5.47
N TRP A 712 19.93 34.32 -5.29
CA TRP A 712 20.89 35.21 -5.98
C TRP A 712 21.58 34.61 -7.21
N TYR A 713 21.49 33.29 -7.39
CA TYR A 713 22.14 32.55 -8.46
C TYR A 713 21.07 31.62 -9.06
N PRO A 714 20.12 32.16 -9.83
CA PRO A 714 18.91 31.44 -10.22
C PRO A 714 19.19 30.22 -11.11
N GLN A 715 20.40 30.08 -11.65
CA GLN A 715 20.83 28.86 -12.32
C GLN A 715 21.03 27.68 -11.37
N ARG A 716 21.13 27.92 -10.06
CA ARG A 716 21.37 26.91 -9.02
C ARG A 716 20.07 26.44 -8.38
N ILE A 717 19.78 25.16 -8.53
CA ILE A 717 18.63 24.48 -7.91
C ILE A 717 19.12 23.18 -7.27
N LEU A 718 18.52 22.83 -6.15
CA LEU A 718 18.71 21.58 -5.44
C LEU A 718 17.34 20.93 -5.28
N ALA A 719 17.21 19.64 -5.58
CA ALA A 719 15.98 18.89 -5.37
C ALA A 719 16.30 17.46 -4.95
N SER A 720 15.35 16.83 -4.27
CA SER A 720 15.56 15.54 -3.61
C SER A 720 14.51 14.51 -3.98
N SER A 721 14.93 13.24 -3.88
CA SER A 721 14.08 12.07 -3.69
C SER A 721 14.45 11.39 -2.37
N TYR A 722 13.95 10.18 -2.13
CA TYR A 722 13.98 9.52 -0.82
C TYR A 722 15.38 9.39 -0.22
N ASN A 723 15.49 9.32 1.11
CA ASN A 723 16.72 8.95 1.83
C ASN A 723 17.96 9.80 1.47
N ASN A 724 17.76 11.10 1.25
CA ASN A 724 18.77 12.09 0.84
C ASN A 724 19.39 11.83 -0.53
N PHE A 725 18.65 11.23 -1.45
CA PHE A 725 19.01 11.26 -2.86
C PHE A 725 18.79 12.68 -3.41
N ILE A 726 19.84 13.49 -3.34
CA ILE A 726 19.81 14.90 -3.73
C ILE A 726 20.54 15.11 -5.05
N LYS A 727 19.91 15.79 -6.01
CA LYS A 727 20.55 16.31 -7.22
C LYS A 727 20.65 17.83 -7.18
N ILE A 728 21.64 18.35 -7.91
CA ILE A 728 21.86 19.78 -8.11
C ILE A 728 22.01 20.09 -9.60
N THR A 729 21.69 21.32 -9.97
CA THR A 729 21.89 21.88 -11.31
C THR A 729 22.46 23.29 -11.21
N ASN A 730 23.35 23.69 -12.12
CA ASN A 730 23.90 25.06 -12.20
C ASN A 730 23.61 25.72 -13.57
N ASN A 731 22.56 25.25 -14.25
CA ASN A 731 22.13 25.75 -15.55
C ASN A 731 20.61 25.76 -15.68
N PHE A 732 19.90 26.20 -14.63
CA PHE A 732 18.44 26.37 -14.63
C PHE A 732 17.65 25.07 -14.81
N GLY A 733 18.19 23.92 -14.40
CA GLY A 733 17.49 22.63 -14.47
C GLY A 733 17.76 21.83 -15.74
N GLU A 734 18.56 22.33 -16.68
CA GLU A 734 18.87 21.61 -17.93
C GLU A 734 19.70 20.35 -17.67
N ASP A 735 20.76 20.45 -16.85
CA ASP A 735 21.59 19.31 -16.45
C ASP A 735 21.57 19.13 -14.94
N TRP A 736 21.35 17.89 -14.49
CA TRP A 736 21.35 17.50 -13.10
C TRP A 736 22.47 16.52 -12.78
N GLN A 737 23.11 16.71 -11.63
CA GLN A 737 24.15 15.83 -11.10
C GLN A 737 23.84 15.46 -9.65
N TRP A 738 24.20 14.24 -9.27
CA TRP A 738 24.13 13.81 -7.88
C TRP A 738 25.17 14.55 -7.04
N ILE A 739 24.85 14.76 -5.76
CA ILE A 739 25.84 15.25 -4.80
C ILE A 739 26.71 14.08 -4.34
N ASP A 740 28.04 14.21 -4.42
CA ASP A 740 28.98 13.10 -4.17
C ASP A 740 29.52 13.05 -2.73
N ASN A 741 29.18 14.03 -1.88
CA ASN A 741 29.80 14.26 -0.56
C ASN A 741 28.83 14.20 0.62
N ILE A 742 27.65 13.60 0.45
CA ILE A 742 26.73 13.23 1.54
C ILE A 742 26.71 11.69 1.66
N VAL A 743 26.44 11.15 2.84
CA VAL A 743 26.27 9.70 2.99
C VAL A 743 24.93 9.31 2.34
N LEU A 744 25.01 8.59 1.21
CA LEU A 744 23.83 8.13 0.47
C LEU A 744 22.99 7.18 1.33
N GLY A 745 21.67 7.39 1.36
CA GLY A 745 20.74 6.57 2.13
C GLY A 745 20.67 6.90 3.62
N ASP A 746 21.39 7.92 4.10
CA ASP A 746 21.46 8.30 5.51
C ASP A 746 20.36 9.29 5.95
N GLY A 747 19.42 9.61 5.05
CA GLY A 747 18.29 10.49 5.33
C GLY A 747 16.99 9.75 5.62
N PRO A 748 15.95 10.46 6.11
CA PRO A 748 14.59 9.92 6.17
C PRO A 748 14.02 9.63 4.78
N PHE A 749 12.93 8.84 4.73
CA PHE A 749 12.20 8.60 3.49
C PHE A 749 11.77 9.92 2.83
N ILE A 750 11.09 10.82 3.56
CA ILE A 750 10.83 12.19 3.07
C ILE A 750 12.05 13.06 3.37
N THR A 751 12.91 13.29 2.38
CA THR A 751 14.08 14.17 2.55
C THR A 751 13.65 15.59 2.92
N LYS A 752 14.30 16.11 3.97
CA LYS A 752 14.10 17.47 4.50
C LYS A 752 15.35 18.31 4.31
N LEU A 753 15.15 19.49 3.75
CA LEU A 753 16.14 20.47 3.34
C LEU A 753 15.75 21.86 3.86
N SER A 754 16.76 22.67 4.19
CA SER A 754 16.47 24.05 4.57
C SER A 754 17.61 24.99 4.25
N HIS A 755 17.25 26.21 3.88
CA HIS A 755 18.16 27.34 3.72
C HIS A 755 17.45 28.64 4.09
N SER A 756 18.15 29.76 4.02
CA SER A 756 17.58 31.10 4.22
C SER A 756 17.87 32.00 3.03
N ARG A 757 17.05 33.02 2.82
CA ARG A 757 17.32 34.05 1.80
C ARG A 757 18.55 34.88 2.12
N GLU A 758 18.82 35.14 3.40
CA GLU A 758 19.93 35.98 3.88
C GLU A 758 21.29 35.28 3.79
N ASN A 759 21.32 33.94 3.87
CA ASN A 759 22.50 33.13 3.61
C ASN A 759 22.13 31.87 2.81
N PRO A 760 21.86 32.01 1.51
CA PRO A 760 21.34 30.92 0.69
C PRO A 760 22.38 29.85 0.36
N ASN A 761 23.67 30.13 0.53
CA ASN A 761 24.71 29.14 0.32
C ASN A 761 24.77 28.11 1.46
N LEU A 762 24.28 28.47 2.65
CA LEU A 762 24.22 27.57 3.79
C LEU A 762 22.95 26.71 3.70
N VAL A 763 23.13 25.42 3.45
CA VAL A 763 22.06 24.43 3.30
C VAL A 763 22.21 23.36 4.36
N PHE A 764 21.06 22.91 4.85
CA PHE A 764 20.96 21.80 5.79
C PHE A 764 20.14 20.66 5.20
N ALA A 765 20.49 19.43 5.56
CA ALA A 765 19.72 18.22 5.30
C ALA A 765 19.64 17.36 6.57
N VAL A 766 18.51 16.70 6.79
CA VAL A 766 18.35 15.77 7.93
C VAL A 766 19.14 14.48 7.69
N GLY A 767 19.90 14.01 8.67
CA GLY A 767 20.65 12.74 8.62
C GLY A 767 20.29 11.80 9.78
N SER A 768 20.87 10.59 9.78
CA SER A 768 20.50 9.54 10.75
C SER A 768 20.84 9.89 12.20
N ARG A 769 21.96 10.60 12.40
CA ARG A 769 22.49 10.97 13.72
C ARG A 769 22.43 12.48 14.01
N GLY A 770 21.90 13.28 13.09
CA GLY A 770 21.84 14.73 13.26
C GLY A 770 21.61 15.46 11.95
N ILE A 771 22.23 16.62 11.78
CA ILE A 771 22.01 17.48 10.60
C ILE A 771 23.28 17.56 9.76
N TYR A 772 23.14 17.29 8.46
CA TYR A 772 24.15 17.63 7.47
C TYR A 772 24.12 19.12 7.18
N ARG A 773 25.30 19.74 7.15
CA ARG A 773 25.51 21.17 6.88
C ARG A 773 26.45 21.35 5.69
N HIS A 774 26.10 22.26 4.79
CA HIS A 774 26.93 22.56 3.61
C HIS A 774 26.97 24.06 3.31
N GLU A 775 28.15 24.60 3.03
CA GLU A 775 28.37 26.07 2.95
C GLU A 775 28.30 26.68 1.54
N ASN A 776 28.07 25.86 0.51
CA ASN A 776 28.02 26.33 -0.88
C ASN A 776 26.86 25.71 -1.69
N PHE A 777 25.67 25.57 -1.09
CA PHE A 777 24.43 25.15 -1.78
C PHE A 777 24.54 23.80 -2.53
N GLY A 778 25.22 22.82 -1.93
CA GLY A 778 25.55 21.53 -2.54
C GLY A 778 26.68 21.54 -3.59
N PHE A 779 27.25 22.70 -3.95
CA PHE A 779 28.25 22.81 -5.01
C PHE A 779 29.71 22.67 -4.56
N GLY A 780 30.50 22.08 -5.47
CA GLY A 780 31.96 22.03 -5.39
C GLY A 780 32.46 20.93 -4.47
N ALA A 781 33.76 20.93 -4.20
CA ALA A 781 34.40 19.97 -3.30
C ALA A 781 34.29 20.37 -1.82
N VAL A 782 33.18 21.01 -1.43
CA VAL A 782 32.87 21.35 -0.04
C VAL A 782 32.18 20.12 0.59
N PRO A 783 32.60 19.67 1.78
CA PRO A 783 31.96 18.53 2.44
C PRO A 783 30.56 18.89 2.95
N TRP A 784 29.70 17.88 3.06
CA TRP A 784 28.52 17.95 3.94
C TRP A 784 28.95 17.50 5.33
N ASP A 785 29.10 18.45 6.25
CA ASP A 785 29.52 18.17 7.62
C ASP A 785 28.30 17.65 8.41
N LEU A 786 28.36 16.41 8.89
CA LEU A 786 27.35 15.89 9.81
C LEU A 786 27.59 16.44 11.21
N ILE A 787 26.65 17.22 11.71
CA ILE A 787 26.60 17.70 13.09
C ILE A 787 25.76 16.70 13.89
N ASP A 788 26.43 15.87 14.68
CA ASP A 788 25.81 14.85 15.52
C ASP A 788 25.02 15.51 16.67
N LEU A 789 23.75 15.13 16.83
CA LEU A 789 22.83 15.67 17.84
C LEU A 789 22.60 14.71 19.03
N GLY A 790 23.31 13.57 19.06
CA GLY A 790 23.31 12.63 20.18
C GLY A 790 22.02 11.81 20.33
N GLU A 791 21.86 11.20 21.50
CA GLU A 791 20.80 10.20 21.78
C GLU A 791 19.38 10.77 21.77
N GLN A 792 19.22 12.09 21.94
CA GLN A 792 17.90 12.77 21.94
C GLN A 792 17.39 13.11 20.52
N TRP A 793 18.18 12.79 19.49
CA TRP A 793 17.83 13.03 18.10
C TRP A 793 16.80 12.04 17.58
N ALA A 794 17.06 10.75 17.78
CA ALA A 794 16.33 9.65 17.16
C ALA A 794 16.07 8.51 18.15
N VAL A 795 14.92 7.85 18.00
CA VAL A 795 14.60 6.65 18.79
C VAL A 795 15.29 5.45 18.18
N ASN A 796 16.06 4.71 18.97
CA ASN A 796 16.82 3.52 18.53
C ASN A 796 17.75 3.78 17.33
N ASP A 797 18.33 4.98 17.22
CA ASP A 797 19.16 5.41 16.08
C ASP A 797 18.44 5.35 14.71
N VAL A 798 17.10 5.42 14.70
CA VAL A 798 16.30 5.41 13.47
C VAL A 798 15.77 6.81 13.13
N VAL A 799 16.26 7.36 12.03
CA VAL A 799 15.71 8.58 11.45
C VAL A 799 14.39 8.30 10.74
N VAL A 800 13.46 9.22 10.91
CA VAL A 800 12.09 9.13 10.39
C VAL A 800 11.67 10.45 9.75
N SER A 801 10.65 10.42 8.90
CA SER A 801 10.17 11.60 8.13
C SER A 801 9.63 12.75 8.99
N SER A 802 9.40 12.52 10.29
CA SER A 802 9.09 13.55 11.29
C SER A 802 10.33 14.30 11.83
N HIS A 803 11.54 13.96 11.40
CA HIS A 803 12.71 14.82 11.67
C HIS A 803 12.66 16.04 10.77
N HIS A 804 12.76 17.24 11.34
CA HIS A 804 12.78 18.48 10.59
C HIS A 804 14.06 19.27 10.83
N VAL A 805 14.42 20.09 9.85
CA VAL A 805 15.38 21.18 10.00
C VAL A 805 14.76 22.45 9.41
N LYS A 806 14.85 23.57 10.13
CA LYS A 806 14.41 24.88 9.64
C LYS A 806 15.38 25.98 10.05
N VAL A 807 15.92 26.67 9.06
CA VAL A 807 16.69 27.89 9.27
C VAL A 807 15.73 29.04 9.59
N SER A 808 16.10 29.90 10.53
CA SER A 808 15.32 31.08 10.88
C SER A 808 15.25 32.05 9.71
N LYS A 809 14.02 32.51 9.41
CA LYS A 809 13.76 33.55 8.42
C LYS A 809 14.29 34.92 8.87
N ALA A 810 14.43 35.13 10.18
CA ALA A 810 14.91 36.39 10.76
C ALA A 810 16.43 36.49 10.83
N ASP A 811 17.12 35.38 11.12
CA ASP A 811 18.59 35.35 11.29
C ASP A 811 19.16 33.99 10.85
N PRO A 812 20.00 33.93 9.80
CA PRO A 812 20.55 32.67 9.30
C PRO A 812 21.52 31.96 10.26
N SER A 813 21.94 32.62 11.36
CA SER A 813 22.71 31.96 12.41
C SER A 813 21.85 31.02 13.27
N VAL A 814 20.52 31.20 13.25
CA VAL A 814 19.59 30.41 14.06
C VAL A 814 19.02 29.25 13.25
N VAL A 815 19.22 28.03 13.71
CA VAL A 815 18.78 26.80 13.02
C VAL A 815 18.09 25.88 14.03
N TRP A 816 16.86 25.48 13.72
CA TRP A 816 16.08 24.56 14.54
C TRP A 816 16.10 23.17 13.92
N ALA A 817 16.24 22.14 14.75
CA ALA A 817 16.23 20.75 14.30
C ALA A 817 15.64 19.83 15.37
N GLY A 818 14.94 18.79 14.98
CA GLY A 818 14.44 17.76 15.91
C GLY A 818 13.33 16.92 15.31
N ALA A 819 12.97 15.85 16.02
CA ALA A 819 11.92 14.92 15.60
C ALA A 819 10.66 14.99 16.47
N GLY A 820 10.75 15.45 17.71
CA GLY A 820 9.66 15.34 18.66
C GLY A 820 9.94 15.96 20.01
N MET A 821 8.94 15.91 20.88
CA MET A 821 9.03 16.24 22.30
C MET A 821 8.44 15.09 23.12
N PHE A 822 9.30 14.32 23.78
CA PHE A 822 8.86 13.22 24.64
C PHE A 822 9.84 12.98 25.79
N THR A 823 9.50 12.11 26.74
CA THR A 823 10.36 11.84 27.93
C THR A 823 11.00 10.46 27.88
N ASP A 824 10.27 9.46 27.38
CA ASP A 824 10.75 8.08 27.29
C ASP A 824 10.02 7.33 26.15
N PRO A 825 10.58 7.28 24.94
CA PRO A 825 11.95 7.70 24.60
C PRO A 825 12.15 9.21 24.72
N ASP A 826 13.34 9.63 25.15
CA ASP A 826 13.68 11.06 25.25
C ASP A 826 13.92 11.62 23.85
N LEU A 827 13.08 12.57 23.44
CA LEU A 827 13.19 13.28 22.17
C LEU A 827 13.11 14.76 22.45
N ASN A 828 14.01 15.52 21.83
CA ASN A 828 14.06 16.97 21.98
C ASN A 828 14.17 17.66 20.63
N ILE A 829 13.66 18.89 20.60
CA ILE A 829 14.07 19.88 19.62
C ILE A 829 15.38 20.50 20.11
N SER A 830 16.27 20.81 19.18
CA SER A 830 17.53 21.51 19.42
C SER A 830 17.60 22.77 18.58
N VAL A 831 18.35 23.76 19.07
CA VAL A 831 18.54 25.04 18.39
C VAL A 831 20.02 25.40 18.35
N SER A 832 20.47 25.83 17.17
CA SER A 832 21.77 26.47 16.98
C SER A 832 21.57 27.97 16.91
N ILE A 833 22.54 28.73 17.42
CA ILE A 833 22.65 30.20 17.27
C ILE A 833 23.99 30.61 16.64
N ASP A 834 24.69 29.68 16.00
CA ASP A 834 26.04 29.84 15.46
C ASP A 834 26.21 29.31 14.03
N PHE A 835 25.14 29.42 13.23
CA PHE A 835 25.05 28.94 11.84
C PHE A 835 25.06 27.41 11.72
N GLY A 836 24.47 26.72 12.69
CA GLY A 836 24.36 25.26 12.71
C GLY A 836 25.69 24.56 12.99
N LYS A 837 26.64 25.21 13.67
CA LYS A 837 27.93 24.58 14.01
C LYS A 837 27.84 23.80 15.32
N THR A 838 27.06 24.32 16.27
CA THR A 838 26.71 23.66 17.52
C THR A 838 25.22 23.83 17.80
N PHE A 839 24.63 22.90 18.53
CA PHE A 839 23.21 22.89 18.88
C PHE A 839 23.04 22.65 20.37
N ASP A 840 22.16 23.44 20.97
CA ASP A 840 21.72 23.28 22.36
C ASP A 840 20.34 22.63 22.39
N THR A 841 20.15 21.68 23.31
CA THR A 841 18.85 21.03 23.55
C THR A 841 17.85 22.03 24.14
N THR A 842 16.63 22.05 23.60
CA THR A 842 15.53 22.88 24.11
C THR A 842 14.76 22.18 25.24
N SER A 843 14.02 22.95 26.03
CA SER A 843 13.12 22.39 27.04
C SER A 843 11.92 21.71 26.36
N ASN A 844 11.53 20.52 26.83
CA ASN A 844 10.29 19.90 26.38
C ASN A 844 9.07 20.51 27.08
N TYR A 845 7.96 20.60 26.35
CA TYR A 845 6.66 20.95 26.91
C TYR A 845 6.09 19.79 27.71
N ARG A 846 5.69 20.03 28.97
CA ARG A 846 5.32 18.98 29.93
C ARG A 846 3.87 19.02 30.42
N ALA A 847 3.03 19.90 29.88
CA ALA A 847 1.62 19.96 30.31
C ALA A 847 0.80 18.74 29.83
N THR A 848 1.25 18.09 28.75
CA THR A 848 0.71 16.82 28.26
C THR A 848 1.80 16.04 27.54
N ASP A 849 1.63 14.73 27.49
CA ASP A 849 2.38 13.85 26.59
C ASP A 849 2.09 14.20 25.13
N LEU A 850 3.16 14.31 24.35
CA LEU A 850 3.17 14.56 22.90
C LEU A 850 3.94 13.41 22.22
N GLY A 851 4.73 13.70 21.20
CA GLY A 851 5.49 12.71 20.45
C GLY A 851 6.24 13.36 19.30
N TYR A 852 6.23 12.70 18.14
CA TYR A 852 6.80 13.26 16.92
C TYR A 852 6.10 14.57 16.51
N ILE A 853 6.88 15.52 16.00
CA ILE A 853 6.34 16.72 15.36
C ILE A 853 5.90 16.39 13.93
N SER A 854 4.93 17.14 13.43
CA SER A 854 4.59 17.17 12.00
C SER A 854 5.30 18.30 11.25
N GLY A 855 5.86 19.28 11.96
CA GLY A 855 6.61 20.38 11.35
C GLY A 855 7.29 21.34 12.34
N LEU A 856 8.14 22.21 11.79
CA LEU A 856 8.76 23.35 12.47
C LEU A 856 8.53 24.62 11.64
N ALA A 857 8.35 25.75 12.31
CA ALA A 857 8.29 27.06 11.66
C ALA A 857 9.06 28.13 12.46
N THR A 858 9.48 29.19 11.78
CA THR A 858 10.27 30.28 12.37
C THR A 858 9.62 31.63 12.12
N HIS A 859 9.75 32.54 13.07
CA HIS A 859 9.22 33.88 12.93
C HIS A 859 10.09 34.71 11.95
N PRO A 860 9.50 35.53 11.05
CA PRO A 860 10.24 36.25 10.00
C PRO A 860 11.11 37.42 10.50
N ILE A 861 10.83 37.96 11.69
CA ILE A 861 11.55 39.14 12.24
C ILE A 861 12.28 38.85 13.57
N ASN A 862 11.65 38.13 14.51
CA ASN A 862 12.23 37.75 15.80
C ASN A 862 13.01 36.43 15.71
N PRO A 863 14.35 36.42 15.83
CA PRO A 863 15.16 35.21 15.71
C PRO A 863 15.03 34.25 16.90
N ALA A 864 14.58 34.73 18.07
CA ALA A 864 14.39 33.90 19.26
C ALA A 864 13.07 33.11 19.25
N GLU A 865 12.23 33.35 18.24
CA GLU A 865 10.86 32.87 18.19
C GLU A 865 10.66 31.81 17.10
N ALA A 866 10.08 30.69 17.52
CA ALA A 866 9.82 29.53 16.67
C ALA A 866 8.58 28.77 17.13
N PHE A 867 8.15 27.84 16.28
CA PHE A 867 6.96 27.04 16.47
C PHE A 867 7.25 25.56 16.22
N ALA A 868 6.73 24.71 17.11
CA ALA A 868 6.69 23.26 16.93
C ALA A 868 5.24 22.83 16.66
N ILE A 869 5.06 21.99 15.65
CA ILE A 869 3.74 21.62 15.09
C ILE A 869 3.47 20.15 15.38
N PHE A 870 2.27 19.83 15.83
CA PHE A 870 1.82 18.48 16.20
C PHE A 870 0.43 18.19 15.64
N SER A 871 0.11 16.90 15.47
CA SER A 871 -1.13 16.45 14.83
C SER A 871 -1.96 15.46 15.65
N PHE A 872 -1.68 15.30 16.96
CA PHE A 872 -2.40 14.38 17.84
C PHE A 872 -3.81 14.87 18.18
N LYS A 873 -4.78 13.96 18.23
CA LYS A 873 -6.16 14.28 18.61
C LYS A 873 -6.26 14.88 20.02
N GLY A 874 -7.01 15.98 20.16
CA GLY A 874 -7.35 16.57 21.46
C GLY A 874 -6.14 17.10 22.24
N LYS A 875 -5.02 17.35 21.56
CA LYS A 875 -3.75 17.83 22.14
C LYS A 875 -3.31 19.14 21.49
N PRO A 876 -2.40 19.90 22.13
CA PRO A 876 -1.77 21.06 21.52
C PRO A 876 -1.25 20.76 20.11
N LYS A 877 -1.63 21.60 19.16
CA LYS A 877 -1.24 21.52 17.74
C LYS A 877 -0.06 22.42 17.41
N ILE A 878 0.01 23.57 18.06
CA ILE A 878 1.02 24.59 17.79
C ILE A 878 1.57 25.09 19.12
N LEU A 879 2.83 24.73 19.38
CA LEU A 879 3.60 25.28 20.48
C LEU A 879 4.48 26.42 19.97
N ARG A 880 4.58 27.51 20.74
CA ARG A 880 5.41 28.68 20.43
C ARG A 880 6.45 28.91 21.51
N THR A 881 7.64 29.34 21.13
CA THR A 881 8.69 29.83 22.04
C THR A 881 9.11 31.24 21.65
N TYR A 882 9.61 32.03 22.62
CA TYR A 882 10.17 33.38 22.39
C TYR A 882 11.62 33.51 22.89
N ASN A 883 12.21 32.40 23.33
CA ASN A 883 13.47 32.39 24.06
C ASN A 883 14.33 31.20 23.66
N TYR A 884 14.43 30.90 22.36
CA TYR A 884 15.26 29.82 21.85
C TYR A 884 14.91 28.46 22.49
N GLY A 885 13.61 28.19 22.69
CA GLY A 885 13.11 26.89 23.15
C GLY A 885 13.30 26.63 24.65
N GLN A 886 13.74 27.62 25.43
CA GLN A 886 13.85 27.47 26.89
C GLN A 886 12.48 27.30 27.55
N SER A 887 11.41 27.81 26.94
CA SER A 887 10.01 27.56 27.31
C SER A 887 9.08 27.56 26.10
N TRP A 888 7.99 26.80 26.19
CA TRP A 888 6.97 26.66 25.15
C TRP A 888 5.57 26.94 25.69
N GLN A 889 4.71 27.53 24.87
CA GLN A 889 3.29 27.78 25.17
C GLN A 889 2.39 27.26 24.05
N ASP A 890 1.24 26.69 24.39
CA ASP A 890 0.22 26.29 23.41
C ASP A 890 -0.58 27.50 22.94
N ILE A 891 -0.60 27.75 21.62
CA ILE A 891 -1.43 28.79 20.99
C ILE A 891 -2.62 28.22 20.21
N SER A 892 -2.74 26.91 20.15
CA SER A 892 -3.89 26.21 19.56
C SER A 892 -5.04 26.00 20.55
N GLY A 893 -4.80 26.14 21.85
CA GLY A 893 -5.84 26.23 22.88
C GLY A 893 -6.38 24.90 23.40
N PHE A 894 -5.58 23.83 23.35
CA PHE A 894 -5.92 22.49 23.85
C PHE A 894 -5.33 22.19 25.23
N GLU A 895 -4.33 22.95 25.72
CA GLU A 895 -3.71 22.71 27.03
C GLU A 895 -4.72 22.69 28.19
N THR A 896 -5.64 23.66 28.20
CA THR A 896 -6.59 23.87 29.29
C THR A 896 -8.02 23.45 28.94
N SER A 897 -8.23 22.89 27.75
CA SER A 897 -9.54 22.40 27.33
C SER A 897 -9.89 21.09 28.05
N THR A 898 -11.15 20.97 28.45
CA THR A 898 -11.71 19.67 28.86
C THR A 898 -12.28 18.98 27.62
N GLY A 899 -11.53 18.02 27.06
CA GLY A 899 -11.91 17.26 25.86
C GLY A 899 -11.28 17.77 24.55
N ASP A 900 -11.85 17.34 23.42
CA ASP A 900 -11.31 17.52 22.06
C ASP A 900 -11.71 18.87 21.42
N THR A 901 -11.73 19.96 22.20
CA THR A 901 -12.19 21.26 21.68
C THR A 901 -11.30 22.40 22.14
N SER A 902 -10.67 23.07 21.17
CA SER A 902 -9.87 24.28 21.39
C SER A 902 -10.68 25.41 22.02
N LEU A 903 -10.11 26.06 23.05
CA LEU A 903 -10.63 27.30 23.63
C LEU A 903 -10.43 28.53 22.74
N ASN A 904 -9.44 28.47 21.84
CA ASN A 904 -9.08 29.57 20.95
C ASN A 904 -9.65 29.39 19.53
N GLY A 905 -10.44 28.33 19.29
CA GLY A 905 -11.15 28.09 18.03
C GLY A 905 -10.39 27.27 16.98
N PHE A 906 -9.20 26.76 17.31
CA PHE A 906 -8.42 25.90 16.41
C PHE A 906 -9.11 24.53 16.20
N PRO A 907 -9.12 23.98 14.97
CA PRO A 907 -9.74 22.69 14.67
C PRO A 907 -8.92 21.50 15.20
N ASP A 908 -9.58 20.42 15.62
CA ASP A 908 -8.89 19.19 16.02
C ASP A 908 -8.57 18.31 14.80
N VAL A 909 -7.58 18.73 14.01
CA VAL A 909 -7.14 18.09 12.75
C VAL A 909 -5.62 17.97 12.66
N VAL A 910 -5.14 17.30 11.61
CA VAL A 910 -3.73 17.24 11.22
C VAL A 910 -3.25 18.61 10.71
N VAL A 911 -2.05 19.01 11.14
CA VAL A 911 -1.39 20.27 10.79
C VAL A 911 -0.01 19.98 10.20
N ASN A 912 0.25 20.49 9.00
CA ASN A 912 1.45 20.15 8.23
C ASN A 912 2.52 21.26 8.26
N ASP A 913 2.09 22.53 8.28
CA ASP A 913 3.02 23.67 8.24
C ASP A 913 2.41 24.93 8.89
N LEU A 914 3.25 25.94 9.15
CA LEU A 914 2.86 27.22 9.73
C LEU A 914 3.66 28.38 9.14
N LEU A 915 2.95 29.46 8.80
CA LEU A 915 3.53 30.69 8.28
C LEU A 915 3.08 31.91 9.09
N VAL A 916 4.02 32.65 9.66
CA VAL A 916 3.80 34.01 10.15
C VAL A 916 4.03 34.98 8.99
N LEU A 917 3.06 35.87 8.71
CA LEU A 917 3.20 36.81 7.60
C LEU A 917 4.29 37.86 7.90
N PRO A 918 5.24 38.10 6.99
CA PRO A 918 6.37 39.00 7.26
C PRO A 918 5.96 40.48 7.32
N ASN A 919 4.88 40.87 6.64
CA ASN A 919 4.40 42.25 6.61
C ASN A 919 3.36 42.56 7.69
N ASP A 920 2.79 41.53 8.33
CA ASP A 920 1.91 41.65 9.48
C ASP A 920 2.08 40.41 10.36
N THR A 921 2.97 40.52 11.34
CA THR A 921 3.32 39.39 12.21
C THR A 921 2.25 39.03 13.23
N ASN A 922 1.13 39.78 13.29
CA ASN A 922 -0.06 39.33 14.03
C ASN A 922 -0.85 38.28 13.25
N THR A 923 -0.64 38.20 11.93
CA THR A 923 -1.32 37.24 11.09
C THR A 923 -0.48 35.96 10.95
N ILE A 924 -1.05 34.85 11.40
CA ILE A 924 -0.44 33.52 11.38
C ILE A 924 -1.38 32.58 10.64
N TRP A 925 -0.84 31.84 9.67
CA TRP A 925 -1.56 30.76 8.97
C TRP A 925 -1.01 29.40 9.37
N ALA A 926 -1.93 28.48 9.68
CA ALA A 926 -1.65 27.07 9.84
C ALA A 926 -2.17 26.31 8.61
N ALA A 927 -1.31 25.53 7.98
CA ALA A 927 -1.64 24.61 6.90
C ALA A 927 -2.15 23.30 7.50
N THR A 928 -3.39 22.92 7.19
CA THR A 928 -4.06 21.75 7.76
C THR A 928 -4.57 20.82 6.66
N GLU A 929 -4.99 19.61 7.02
CA GLU A 929 -5.63 18.66 6.10
C GLU A 929 -6.99 19.13 5.53
N ILE A 930 -7.57 20.19 6.12
CA ILE A 930 -8.88 20.76 5.72
C ILE A 930 -8.78 22.24 5.29
N GLY A 931 -7.61 22.66 4.78
CA GLY A 931 -7.34 24.01 4.30
C GLY A 931 -6.52 24.87 5.27
N LEU A 932 -6.57 26.19 5.11
CA LEU A 932 -5.83 27.14 5.96
C LEU A 932 -6.67 27.63 7.14
N PHE A 933 -6.07 27.63 8.32
CA PHE A 933 -6.60 28.33 9.49
C PHE A 933 -5.75 29.55 9.80
N GLU A 934 -6.41 30.64 10.13
CA GLU A 934 -5.82 31.96 10.32
C GLU A 934 -6.07 32.46 11.73
N SER A 935 -5.03 33.03 12.33
CA SER A 935 -5.14 33.95 13.44
C SER A 935 -4.72 35.34 12.95
N THR A 936 -5.48 36.38 13.28
CA THR A 936 -5.14 37.80 12.98
C THR A 936 -4.79 38.59 14.24
N ASP A 937 -4.64 37.91 15.37
CA ASP A 937 -4.41 38.47 16.69
C ASP A 937 -3.24 37.76 17.40
N ASN A 938 -2.26 37.32 16.61
CA ASN A 938 -1.01 36.72 17.07
C ASN A 938 -1.19 35.41 17.86
N GLY A 939 -2.17 34.58 17.46
CA GLY A 939 -2.44 33.26 18.02
C GLY A 939 -3.43 33.25 19.20
N LEU A 940 -4.12 34.35 19.49
CA LEU A 940 -5.12 34.41 20.57
C LEU A 940 -6.45 33.76 20.15
N SER A 941 -6.81 33.87 18.87
CA SER A 941 -7.96 33.19 18.29
C SER A 941 -7.69 32.73 16.85
N TRP A 942 -8.42 31.69 16.44
CA TRP A 942 -8.29 31.05 15.12
C TRP A 942 -9.65 30.87 14.44
N HIS A 943 -9.64 31.00 13.10
CA HIS A 943 -10.77 30.73 12.23
C HIS A 943 -10.30 30.16 10.89
N ILE A 944 -11.17 29.44 10.18
CA ILE A 944 -10.86 29.01 8.81
C ILE A 944 -10.67 30.24 7.92
N ALA A 945 -9.57 30.28 7.18
CA ALA A 945 -9.22 31.41 6.34
C ALA A 945 -10.25 31.58 5.20
N ASN A 946 -10.69 32.81 4.96
CA ASN A 946 -11.50 33.14 3.78
C ASN A 946 -10.58 33.60 2.64
N ASN A 947 -9.92 32.65 2.01
CA ASN A 947 -8.84 32.95 1.09
C ASN A 947 -9.12 32.50 -0.34
N GLY A 948 -10.14 31.69 -0.60
CA GLY A 948 -10.43 31.14 -1.93
C GLY A 948 -9.58 29.93 -2.31
N LEU A 949 -8.75 29.40 -1.40
CA LEU A 949 -8.18 28.06 -1.56
C LEU A 949 -9.25 27.01 -1.29
N PRO A 950 -9.24 25.90 -2.05
CA PRO A 950 -10.03 24.71 -1.73
C PRO A 950 -9.74 24.20 -0.31
N SER A 951 -10.76 23.58 0.29
CA SER A 951 -10.72 23.05 1.66
C SER A 951 -10.04 21.68 1.73
N VAL A 952 -8.81 21.61 1.22
CA VAL A 952 -8.00 20.38 1.05
C VAL A 952 -6.68 20.48 1.82
N SER A 953 -5.94 19.38 1.90
CA SER A 953 -4.66 19.37 2.60
C SER A 953 -3.66 20.33 1.97
N VAL A 954 -3.10 21.22 2.80
CA VAL A 954 -1.97 22.08 2.44
C VAL A 954 -0.74 21.55 3.17
N TRP A 955 0.32 21.26 2.42
CA TRP A 955 1.53 20.59 2.88
C TRP A 955 2.68 21.55 3.18
N GLN A 956 2.78 22.64 2.41
CA GLN A 956 3.85 23.62 2.56
C GLN A 956 3.32 25.03 2.34
N LEU A 957 3.80 25.97 3.15
CA LEU A 957 3.64 27.40 2.97
C LEU A 957 5.01 28.10 2.91
N GLU A 958 5.27 28.81 1.82
CA GLU A 958 6.53 29.53 1.66
C GLU A 958 6.33 30.95 1.14
N VAL A 959 7.15 31.89 1.64
CA VAL A 959 7.18 33.27 1.14
C VAL A 959 8.39 33.42 0.25
N VAL A 960 8.15 33.78 -1.01
CA VAL A 960 9.20 34.13 -1.97
C VAL A 960 8.84 35.46 -2.61
N ASP A 961 9.74 36.43 -2.49
CA ASP A 961 9.51 37.83 -2.86
C ASP A 961 8.32 38.44 -2.09
N ASN A 962 7.24 38.82 -2.77
CA ASN A 962 6.02 39.37 -2.18
C ASN A 962 4.82 38.42 -2.37
N GLU A 963 5.08 37.13 -2.64
CA GLU A 963 4.07 36.11 -2.90
C GLU A 963 4.14 34.99 -1.86
N ILE A 964 3.01 34.32 -1.66
CA ILE A 964 2.91 33.12 -0.82
C ILE A 964 2.64 31.94 -1.73
N LEU A 965 3.39 30.87 -1.50
CA LEU A 965 3.28 29.59 -2.17
C LEU A 965 2.53 28.62 -1.26
N ALA A 966 1.62 27.86 -1.84
CA ALA A 966 0.92 26.76 -1.18
C ALA A 966 0.96 25.54 -2.10
N ALA A 967 1.25 24.38 -1.53
CA ALA A 967 1.26 23.08 -2.19
C ALA A 967 0.42 22.09 -1.40
#